data_AF-A0AAW5IBD7-F1
#
_entry.id   AF-A0AAW5IBD7-F1
#
_cell.length_a   1.000
_cell.length_b   1.000
_cell.length_c   1.000
_cell.angle_alpha   90.00
_cell.angle_beta   90.00
_cell.angle_gamma   90.00
#
_symmetry.space_group_name_H-M   'P 1'
#
loop_
_entity.id
_entity.type
_entity.pdbx_description
1 polymer ?
#
loop_
_entity_poly.entity_id
_entity_poly.type
_entity_poly.pdbx_seq_one_letter_code
_entity_poly.pdbx_strand_id
1 'polypeptide(L)'
;MEEKLLQMKSLVERLNQASDSYYNGKGELMTDYEWDALFDQLKRLEEETGEILPDSPTNRVSEDSIVGKKEEHEFAALSLAKTKQVSDLVKWAEDRPIWISWKLDGLTLVVTYDGGKLTKIVTRGNGHIGTNITHLAPAISGIPATISEKGHLVVRGEAVISYADFEQFIIESEGDYANPRNLASGSLTLKDIDEVKQRHIQWIPFTLVYTERELTSWGERMQMLKDLGMNPVERERIDHPTTENIQLEIDKFTEKVTSKKNPFPVDGLVICYDDTAYAATGSVTGHHATRAGFAFKWQDEHADTVLDHIEWSCAASTITPVAVFKPVELEGTTVQRASLCNVSECERLGIGDKGTRLQVIKANKIIPKVINITEVVGSFVIPNECPVCHAPAVVRESESGTKTLHCTNAACPAKQLKKFARFVSKEGINIDGISEQTVWKFINHGFIREYADFYKLKNYAFEISCFEGFGKKSVSNLLESVEKSRHTDGRHLLYALNIPLCGGDVAKKLLSRYKVKELIETARLSMFDDEFASIDGIGPEKSAKFIAWFKDDVHFQHVQHLLSELIIEEQEPVETGNKCQGLTFVVTGDVHHYKNRNELKAYIESQGGKVTGSVSKSTNFLINNDAASQSSKNKKAHELNIPIITEDEFIEKFQE
;
A
#
# COMPACT_ATOMS: atom_id res chain seq x y z
N MET A 1 38.47 -25.36 26.04
CA MET A 1 38.65 -23.89 25.95
C MET A 1 38.75 -23.47 24.48
N GLU A 2 39.67 -24.04 23.72
CA GLU A 2 39.84 -23.81 22.27
C GLU A 2 38.58 -24.10 21.42
N GLU A 3 37.89 -25.22 21.68
CA GLU A 3 36.66 -25.59 20.99
C GLU A 3 35.50 -24.61 21.26
N LYS A 4 35.38 -24.11 22.50
CA LYS A 4 34.39 -23.09 22.87
C LYS A 4 34.69 -21.73 22.21
N LEU A 5 35.96 -21.34 22.13
CA LEU A 5 36.40 -20.13 21.42
C LEU A 5 36.13 -20.19 19.91
N LEU A 6 36.33 -21.36 19.28
CA LEU A 6 35.98 -21.57 17.87
C LEU A 6 34.46 -21.50 17.64
N GLN A 7 33.69 -22.08 18.56
CA GLN A 7 32.23 -21.99 18.55
C GLN A 7 31.75 -20.55 18.72
N MET A 8 32.33 -19.77 19.64
CA MET A 8 32.03 -18.34 19.81
C MET A 8 32.32 -17.54 18.55
N LYS A 9 33.46 -17.75 17.88
CA LYS A 9 33.78 -17.07 16.61
C LYS A 9 32.74 -17.35 15.53
N SER A 10 32.34 -18.62 15.37
CA SER A 10 31.31 -19.01 14.40
C SER A 10 29.94 -18.40 14.72
N LEU A 11 29.56 -18.35 16.00
CA LEU A 11 28.30 -17.71 16.44
C LEU A 11 28.32 -16.20 16.17
N VAL A 12 29.42 -15.52 16.50
CA VAL A 12 29.60 -14.07 16.26
C VAL A 12 29.47 -13.75 14.77
N GLU A 13 30.15 -14.51 13.91
CA GLU A 13 30.09 -14.29 12.45
C GLU A 13 28.66 -14.45 11.90
N ARG A 14 27.98 -15.53 12.28
CA ARG A 14 26.59 -15.80 11.85
C ARG A 14 25.61 -14.74 12.34
N LEU A 15 25.70 -14.35 13.62
CA LEU A 15 24.84 -13.33 14.21
C LEU A 15 25.06 -11.97 13.55
N ASN A 16 26.32 -11.58 13.28
CA ASN A 16 26.65 -10.32 12.62
C ASN A 16 26.18 -10.27 11.17
N GLN A 17 26.35 -11.36 10.40
CA GLN A 17 25.84 -11.45 9.03
C GLN A 17 24.31 -11.36 8.99
N ALA A 18 23.62 -12.04 9.90
CA ALA A 18 22.17 -11.96 10.02
C ALA A 18 21.70 -10.56 10.40
N SER A 19 22.36 -9.92 11.36
CA SER A 19 22.08 -8.54 11.74
C SER A 19 22.32 -7.56 10.60
N ASP A 20 23.43 -7.66 9.85
CA ASP A 20 23.68 -6.81 8.67
C ASP A 20 22.52 -6.92 7.67
N SER A 21 22.11 -8.14 7.35
CA SER A 21 21.02 -8.39 6.42
C SER A 21 19.69 -7.78 6.89
N TYR A 22 19.37 -7.96 8.18
CA TYR A 22 18.15 -7.47 8.80
C TYR A 22 18.08 -5.95 8.88
N TYR A 23 19.15 -5.29 9.34
CA TYR A 23 19.19 -3.84 9.51
C TYR A 23 19.33 -3.10 8.17
N ASN A 24 19.95 -3.72 7.16
CA ASN A 24 20.17 -3.11 5.84
C ASN A 24 19.17 -3.56 4.76
N GLY A 25 18.08 -4.22 5.15
CA GLY A 25 16.97 -4.52 4.24
C GLY A 25 17.31 -5.55 3.15
N LYS A 26 18.32 -6.40 3.35
CA LYS A 26 18.72 -7.46 2.40
C LYS A 26 17.95 -8.78 2.62
N GLY A 27 16.85 -8.73 3.37
CA GLY A 27 16.07 -9.90 3.79
C GLY A 27 16.57 -10.54 5.09
N GLU A 28 15.84 -11.53 5.58
CA GLU A 28 16.16 -12.25 6.82
C GLU A 28 16.95 -13.54 6.51
N LEU A 29 18.18 -13.65 7.01
CA LEU A 29 18.97 -14.90 6.90
C LEU A 29 18.57 -15.95 7.94
N MET A 30 17.98 -15.49 9.05
CA MET A 30 17.43 -16.29 10.14
C MET A 30 16.27 -15.54 10.77
N THR A 31 15.36 -16.26 11.40
CA THR A 31 14.24 -15.69 12.14
C THR A 31 14.72 -15.01 13.43
N ASP A 32 13.94 -14.05 13.94
CA ASP A 32 14.22 -13.41 15.25
C ASP A 32 14.32 -14.45 16.38
N TYR A 33 13.53 -15.52 16.31
CA TYR A 33 13.58 -16.64 17.25
C TYR A 33 14.93 -17.37 17.22
N GLU A 34 15.41 -17.71 16.01
CA GLU A 34 16.71 -18.35 15.82
C GLU A 34 17.86 -17.42 16.27
N TRP A 35 17.76 -16.12 15.96
CA TRP A 35 18.75 -15.13 16.35
C TRP A 35 18.82 -14.97 17.87
N ASP A 36 17.68 -14.78 18.54
CA ASP A 36 17.59 -14.64 20.00
C ASP A 36 18.14 -15.92 20.69
N ALA A 37 17.85 -17.11 20.16
CA ALA A 37 18.37 -18.37 20.69
C ALA A 37 19.90 -18.51 20.56
N LEU A 38 20.46 -18.14 19.40
CA LEU A 38 21.91 -18.13 19.16
C LEU A 38 22.62 -17.05 20.00
N PHE A 39 21.99 -15.90 20.20
CA PHE A 39 22.48 -14.83 21.05
C PHE A 39 22.53 -15.26 22.52
N ASP A 40 21.47 -15.88 23.03
CA ASP A 40 21.43 -16.42 24.40
C ASP A 40 22.46 -17.55 24.61
N GLN A 41 22.75 -18.34 23.57
CA GLN A 41 23.83 -19.32 23.59
C GLN A 41 25.21 -18.65 23.65
N LEU A 42 25.46 -17.62 22.83
CA LEU A 42 26.71 -16.86 22.82
C LEU A 42 26.96 -16.21 24.19
N LYS A 43 25.94 -15.58 24.78
CA LYS A 43 26.04 -14.93 26.08
C LYS A 43 26.42 -15.91 27.19
N ARG A 44 25.81 -17.10 27.23
CA ARG A 44 26.18 -18.17 28.18
C ARG A 44 27.63 -18.61 27.99
N LEU A 45 28.09 -18.74 26.75
CA LEU A 45 29.49 -19.10 26.47
C LEU A 45 30.48 -18.00 26.90
N GLU A 46 30.14 -16.72 26.71
CA GLU A 46 30.93 -15.59 27.19
C GLU A 46 31.00 -15.57 28.73
N GLU A 47 29.89 -15.83 29.42
CA GLU A 47 29.84 -15.96 30.88
C GLU A 47 30.67 -17.15 31.40
N GLU A 48 30.60 -18.30 30.71
CA GLU A 48 31.36 -19.51 31.07
C GLU A 48 32.88 -19.39 30.82
N THR A 49 33.27 -18.64 29.78
CA THR A 49 34.69 -18.50 29.38
C THR A 49 35.36 -17.27 29.99
N GLY A 50 34.58 -16.26 30.38
CA GLY A 50 35.08 -14.98 30.87
C GLY A 50 35.71 -14.10 29.78
N GLU A 51 35.57 -14.45 28.50
CA GLU A 51 36.13 -13.74 27.36
C GLU A 51 34.99 -13.25 26.45
N ILE A 52 35.05 -11.98 26.02
CA ILE A 52 34.09 -11.39 25.07
C ILE A 52 34.88 -11.00 23.83
N LEU A 53 34.48 -11.52 22.66
CA LEU A 53 35.15 -11.22 21.41
C LEU A 53 34.89 -9.75 20.99
N PRO A 54 35.87 -9.05 20.39
CA PRO A 54 35.72 -7.62 20.03
C PRO A 54 34.55 -7.32 19.10
N ASP A 55 34.26 -8.23 18.17
CA ASP A 55 33.17 -8.11 17.21
C ASP A 55 31.86 -8.77 17.69
N SER A 56 31.79 -9.18 18.96
CA SER A 56 30.62 -9.85 19.50
C SER A 56 29.39 -8.92 19.47
N PRO A 57 28.22 -9.40 18.98
CA PRO A 57 26.98 -8.63 19.02
C PRO A 57 26.48 -8.38 20.45
N THR A 58 27.03 -9.05 21.47
CA THR A 58 26.78 -8.72 22.89
C THR A 58 27.45 -7.40 23.30
N ASN A 59 28.46 -6.95 22.54
CA ASN A 59 29.28 -5.78 22.79
C ASN A 59 29.39 -4.85 21.57
N ARG A 60 28.51 -4.96 20.57
CA ARG A 60 28.37 -4.02 19.44
C ARG A 60 26.91 -3.85 19.03
N VAL A 61 26.54 -2.64 18.58
CA VAL A 61 25.26 -2.36 17.91
C VAL A 61 25.49 -2.34 16.40
N SER A 62 24.61 -2.99 15.63
CA SER A 62 24.70 -3.06 14.17
C SER A 62 24.58 -1.68 13.50
N GLU A 63 25.39 -1.45 12.46
CA GLU A 63 25.44 -0.19 11.69
C GLU A 63 24.52 -0.19 10.47
N ASP A 64 23.93 0.97 10.16
CA ASP A 64 23.13 1.19 8.96
C ASP A 64 23.99 1.64 7.76
N SER A 65 23.65 1.13 6.58
CA SER A 65 24.29 1.44 5.27
C SER A 65 23.58 2.56 4.50
N ILE A 66 22.71 3.32 5.19
CA ILE A 66 21.90 4.39 4.60
C ILE A 66 22.80 5.45 3.96
N VAL A 67 22.43 5.91 2.76
CA VAL A 67 23.15 6.94 2.02
C VAL A 67 22.85 8.31 2.64
N GLY A 68 23.87 8.97 3.19
CA GLY A 68 23.74 10.31 3.75
C GLY A 68 25.00 10.75 4.49
N LYS A 69 25.00 11.99 4.98
CA LYS A 69 26.11 12.48 5.80
C LYS A 69 26.04 11.84 7.18
N LYS A 70 27.11 11.15 7.59
CA LYS A 70 27.22 10.63 8.95
C LYS A 70 27.33 11.79 9.95
N GLU A 71 26.54 11.76 11.01
CA GLU A 71 26.51 12.78 12.05
C GLU A 71 26.53 12.13 13.44
N GLU A 72 27.29 12.73 14.35
CA GLU A 72 27.32 12.33 15.75
C GLU A 72 26.04 12.75 16.46
N HIS A 73 25.52 11.84 17.29
CA HIS A 73 24.39 12.11 18.16
C HIS A 73 24.85 12.94 19.35
N GLU A 74 24.21 14.08 19.57
CA GLU A 74 24.42 14.92 20.76
C GLU A 74 24.14 14.13 22.06
N PHE A 75 23.12 13.28 22.01
CA PHE A 75 22.78 12.33 23.06
C PHE A 75 22.79 10.92 22.49
N ALA A 76 23.66 10.05 23.01
CA ALA A 76 23.82 8.68 22.51
C ALA A 76 22.50 7.88 22.53
N ALA A 77 22.15 7.28 21.39
CA ALA A 77 20.96 6.47 21.18
C ALA A 77 21.27 4.98 21.43
N LEU A 78 21.42 4.63 22.71
CA LEU A 78 21.77 3.29 23.17
C LEU A 78 20.60 2.30 23.10
N SER A 79 20.93 1.00 23.10
CA SER A 79 19.95 -0.09 23.07
C SER A 79 19.38 -0.37 24.48
N LEU A 80 18.19 -0.95 24.55
CA LEU A 80 17.58 -1.38 25.80
C LEU A 80 17.98 -2.82 26.15
N ALA A 81 18.22 -3.09 27.43
CA ALA A 81 18.29 -4.46 27.94
C ALA A 81 16.90 -5.11 27.83
N LYS A 82 16.86 -6.43 27.64
CA LYS A 82 15.64 -7.18 27.34
C LYS A 82 15.38 -8.24 28.41
N THR A 83 14.11 -8.49 28.73
CA THR A 83 13.66 -9.64 29.51
C THR A 83 12.37 -10.21 28.95
N LYS A 84 12.09 -11.46 29.28
CA LYS A 84 10.80 -12.13 29.06
C LYS A 84 10.05 -12.40 30.39
N GLN A 85 10.62 -12.01 31.53
CA GLN A 85 10.07 -12.29 32.86
C GLN A 85 9.56 -11.01 33.54
N VAL A 86 8.32 -11.05 34.03
CA VAL A 86 7.72 -9.94 34.79
C VAL A 86 8.43 -9.68 36.11
N SER A 87 8.97 -10.74 36.75
CA SER A 87 9.74 -10.62 37.98
C SER A 87 10.98 -9.73 37.83
N ASP A 88 11.60 -9.70 36.65
CA ASP A 88 12.74 -8.83 36.36
C ASP A 88 12.30 -7.38 36.19
N LEU A 89 11.10 -7.13 35.64
CA LEU A 89 10.54 -5.79 35.53
C LEU A 89 10.25 -5.18 36.90
N VAL A 90 9.68 -5.97 37.82
CA VAL A 90 9.42 -5.57 39.21
C VAL A 90 10.73 -5.21 39.92
N LYS A 91 11.75 -6.06 39.79
CA LYS A 91 13.08 -5.80 40.36
C LYS A 91 13.71 -4.54 39.77
N TRP A 92 13.60 -4.35 38.45
CA TRP A 92 14.12 -3.16 37.79
C TRP A 92 13.40 -1.89 38.25
N ALA A 93 12.08 -1.95 38.48
CA ALA A 93 11.31 -0.78 38.88
C ALA A 93 11.62 -0.27 40.31
N GLU A 94 12.19 -1.10 41.20
CA GLU A 94 12.61 -0.71 42.56
C GLU A 94 11.53 0.08 43.35
N ASP A 95 10.27 -0.34 43.25
CA ASP A 95 9.09 0.32 43.86
C ASP A 95 8.82 1.77 43.42
N ARG A 96 9.47 2.25 42.35
CA ARG A 96 9.28 3.59 41.80
C ARG A 96 8.17 3.62 40.76
N PRO A 97 7.46 4.76 40.58
CA PRO A 97 6.52 4.92 39.48
C PRO A 97 7.22 4.74 38.12
N ILE A 98 6.62 3.91 37.28
CA ILE A 98 7.10 3.64 35.92
C ILE A 98 5.99 3.92 34.91
N TRP A 99 6.40 4.08 33.66
CA TRP A 99 5.52 4.08 32.51
C TRP A 99 5.79 2.84 31.67
N ILE A 100 4.73 2.19 31.20
CA ILE A 100 4.79 1.13 30.20
C ILE A 100 4.28 1.67 28.86
N SER A 101 4.97 1.37 27.77
CA SER A 101 4.63 1.84 26.43
C SER A 101 4.95 0.79 25.37
N TRP A 102 4.44 0.97 24.16
CA TRP A 102 4.78 0.07 23.05
C TRP A 102 6.27 0.07 22.73
N LYS A 103 6.83 -1.13 22.57
CA LYS A 103 8.09 -1.31 21.88
C LYS A 103 7.79 -1.42 20.38
N LEU A 104 7.78 -0.28 19.70
CA LEU A 104 7.54 -0.20 18.27
C LEU A 104 8.67 -0.89 17.50
N ASP A 105 8.30 -1.64 16.47
CA ASP A 105 9.22 -2.40 15.65
C ASP A 105 9.44 -1.72 14.28
N GLY A 106 10.37 -0.77 14.26
CA GLY A 106 10.67 0.04 13.07
C GLY A 106 12.14 0.46 12.99
N LEU A 107 12.39 1.72 12.62
CA LEU A 107 13.74 2.30 12.70
C LEU A 107 13.74 3.55 13.59
N THR A 108 14.56 3.55 14.64
CA THR A 108 14.71 4.72 15.50
C THR A 108 15.30 5.90 14.74
N LEU A 109 14.60 7.04 14.79
CA LEU A 109 15.04 8.33 14.28
C LEU A 109 15.15 9.35 15.42
N VAL A 110 16.22 10.13 15.39
CA VAL A 110 16.47 11.28 16.25
C VAL A 110 16.10 12.55 15.47
N VAL A 111 15.10 13.27 15.95
CA VAL A 111 14.56 14.48 15.33
C VAL A 111 14.91 15.67 16.20
N THR A 112 15.56 16.67 15.60
CA THR A 112 16.02 17.89 16.28
C THR A 112 15.28 19.11 15.76
N TYR A 113 14.88 19.98 16.67
CA TYR A 113 14.28 21.28 16.37
C TYR A 113 15.10 22.40 17.01
N ASP A 114 15.34 23.45 16.24
CA ASP A 114 15.97 24.69 16.71
C ASP A 114 15.12 25.89 16.27
N GLY A 115 14.85 26.84 17.17
CA GLY A 115 14.02 28.00 16.83
C GLY A 115 12.57 27.62 16.45
N GLY A 116 12.14 26.42 16.83
CA GLY A 116 10.85 25.84 16.45
C GLY A 116 10.75 25.39 14.99
N LYS A 117 11.88 25.14 14.33
CA LYS A 117 11.94 24.56 12.99
C LYS A 117 12.67 23.22 13.03
N LEU A 118 12.20 22.25 12.25
CA LEU A 118 12.91 21.00 12.03
C LEU A 118 14.28 21.29 11.42
N THR A 119 15.35 20.90 12.10
CA THR A 119 16.73 21.10 11.62
C THR A 119 17.38 19.80 11.20
N LYS A 120 17.10 18.70 11.90
CA LYS A 120 17.75 17.41 11.63
C LYS A 120 16.84 16.22 11.86
N ILE A 121 17.00 15.22 11.00
CA ILE A 121 16.56 13.84 11.22
C ILE A 121 17.77 12.94 11.01
N VAL A 122 18.14 12.20 12.05
CA VAL A 122 19.32 11.32 12.05
C VAL A 122 18.90 9.91 12.44
N THR A 123 19.31 8.91 11.66
CA THR A 123 19.07 7.49 11.98
C THR A 123 19.86 7.08 13.22
N ARG A 124 19.52 5.95 13.86
CA ARG A 124 20.29 5.48 15.02
C ARG A 124 21.76 5.19 14.69
N GLY A 125 22.04 4.53 13.55
CA GLY A 125 23.35 3.95 13.26
C GLY A 125 23.85 3.06 14.40
N ASN A 126 25.11 3.25 14.82
CA ASN A 126 25.70 2.52 15.96
C ASN A 126 25.33 3.09 17.34
N GLY A 127 24.41 4.06 17.39
CA GLY A 127 23.97 4.75 18.61
C GLY A 127 24.81 5.97 18.98
N HIS A 128 26.02 6.12 18.44
CA HIS A 128 26.86 7.32 18.58
C HIS A 128 26.91 8.15 17.30
N ILE A 129 26.94 7.48 16.15
CA ILE A 129 26.97 8.09 14.83
C ILE A 129 25.80 7.50 14.03
N GLY A 130 24.97 8.38 13.52
CA GLY A 130 23.85 8.05 12.64
C GLY A 130 24.00 8.67 11.26
N THR A 131 23.03 8.43 10.40
CA THR A 131 22.98 9.00 9.05
C THR A 131 21.94 10.11 9.00
N ASN A 132 22.34 11.30 8.55
CA ASN A 132 21.42 12.43 8.36
C ASN A 132 20.54 12.19 7.11
N ILE A 133 19.25 12.04 7.36
CA ILE A 133 18.20 11.80 6.36
C ILE A 133 17.16 12.92 6.33
N THR A 134 17.53 14.14 6.75
CA THR A 134 16.60 15.29 6.84
C THR A 134 15.90 15.59 5.51
N HIS A 135 16.54 15.28 4.38
CA HIS A 135 15.95 15.42 3.04
C HIS A 135 14.70 14.55 2.83
N LEU A 136 14.54 13.44 3.57
CA LEU A 136 13.37 12.57 3.53
C LEU A 136 12.21 13.06 4.42
N ALA A 137 12.38 14.15 5.18
CA ALA A 137 11.33 14.67 6.08
C ALA A 137 9.94 14.80 5.42
N PRO A 138 9.80 15.29 4.16
CA PRO A 138 8.49 15.42 3.52
C PRO A 138 7.80 14.07 3.21
N ALA A 139 8.53 12.96 3.28
CA ALA A 139 8.02 11.62 3.05
C ALA A 139 7.63 10.88 4.35
N ILE A 140 8.04 11.37 5.51
CA ILE A 140 7.81 10.73 6.79
C ILE A 140 6.69 11.47 7.53
N SER A 141 5.56 10.81 7.70
CA SER A 141 4.42 11.36 8.43
C SER A 141 4.71 11.41 9.93
N GLY A 142 4.07 12.33 10.66
CA GLY A 142 4.21 12.47 12.12
C GLY A 142 5.36 13.36 12.58
N ILE A 143 6.23 13.82 11.66
CA ILE A 143 7.28 14.82 11.94
C ILE A 143 6.76 16.21 11.52
N PRO A 144 6.37 17.09 12.46
CA PRO A 144 5.98 18.46 12.11
C PRO A 144 7.17 19.25 11.55
N ALA A 145 6.97 20.05 10.51
CA ALA A 145 8.04 20.91 9.99
C ALA A 145 8.38 22.07 10.95
N THR A 146 7.39 22.49 11.74
CA THR A 146 7.50 23.60 12.69
C THR A 146 6.74 23.30 13.97
N ILE A 147 7.27 23.74 15.10
CA ILE A 147 6.66 23.62 16.43
C ILE A 147 6.61 25.00 17.13
N SER A 148 5.75 25.10 18.15
CA SER A 148 5.58 26.33 18.93
C SER A 148 6.77 26.61 19.85
N GLU A 149 7.43 25.56 20.36
CA GLU A 149 8.67 25.67 21.15
C GLU A 149 9.79 26.31 20.35
N LYS A 150 10.51 27.28 20.93
CA LYS A 150 11.55 28.06 20.21
C LYS A 150 12.98 27.75 20.67
N GLY A 151 13.14 27.02 21.78
CA GLY A 151 14.43 26.52 22.22
C GLY A 151 14.94 25.34 21.38
N HIS A 152 16.03 24.74 21.87
CA HIS A 152 16.57 23.49 21.34
C HIS A 152 15.79 22.29 21.88
N LEU A 153 15.35 21.39 21.00
CA LEU A 153 14.54 20.22 21.35
C LEU A 153 15.00 18.98 20.59
N VAL A 154 15.30 17.89 21.30
CA VAL A 154 15.71 16.61 20.72
C VAL A 154 14.72 15.53 21.10
N VAL A 155 14.10 14.91 20.10
CA VAL A 155 13.07 13.88 20.26
C VAL A 155 13.50 12.60 19.57
N ARG A 156 13.26 11.46 20.21
CA ARG A 156 13.42 10.15 19.59
C ARG A 156 12.05 9.54 19.36
N GLY A 157 11.93 8.90 18.21
CA GLY A 157 10.75 8.15 17.83
C GLY A 157 11.12 7.02 16.89
N GLU A 158 10.17 6.14 16.65
CA GLU A 158 10.33 5.00 15.75
C GLU A 158 9.61 5.30 14.44
N ALA A 159 10.30 5.15 13.31
CA ALA A 159 9.71 5.14 11.99
C ALA A 159 9.16 3.74 11.68
N VAL A 160 7.85 3.63 11.56
CA VAL A 160 7.09 2.39 11.38
C VAL A 160 6.21 2.46 10.13
N ILE A 161 5.80 1.30 9.64
CA ILE A 161 4.77 1.15 8.59
C ILE A 161 3.65 0.31 9.20
N SER A 162 2.39 0.71 9.00
CA SER A 162 1.25 -0.04 9.55
C SER A 162 1.13 -1.43 8.92
N TYR A 163 0.49 -2.38 9.62
CA TYR A 163 0.24 -3.70 9.04
C TYR A 163 -0.57 -3.61 7.74
N ALA A 164 -1.55 -2.71 7.68
CA ALA A 164 -2.39 -2.51 6.49
C ALA A 164 -1.60 -1.98 5.29
N ASP A 165 -0.73 -0.98 5.53
CA ASP A 165 0.12 -0.42 4.47
C ASP A 165 1.16 -1.43 3.98
N PHE A 166 1.72 -2.25 4.90
CA PHE A 166 2.63 -3.33 4.53
C PHE A 166 1.94 -4.40 3.67
N GLU A 167 0.76 -4.86 4.06
CA GLU A 167 -0.03 -5.82 3.28
C GLU A 167 -0.36 -5.30 1.89
N GLN A 168 -0.76 -4.03 1.79
CA GLN A 168 -1.00 -3.37 0.50
C GLN A 168 0.28 -3.30 -0.33
N PHE A 169 1.42 -2.94 0.28
CA PHE A 169 2.70 -2.88 -0.41
C PHE A 169 3.12 -4.24 -0.99
N ILE A 170 2.92 -5.34 -0.25
CA ILE A 170 3.26 -6.69 -0.73
C ILE A 170 2.41 -7.08 -1.95
N ILE A 171 1.16 -6.62 -2.03
CA ILE A 171 0.29 -6.87 -3.19
C ILE A 171 0.82 -6.14 -4.45
N GLU A 172 1.43 -4.97 -4.27
CA GLU A 172 1.90 -4.11 -5.36
C GLU A 172 3.36 -4.34 -5.77
N SER A 173 4.19 -4.88 -4.88
CA SER A 173 5.64 -4.98 -5.02
C SER A 173 6.14 -6.39 -5.34
N GLU A 174 7.40 -6.55 -5.72
CA GLU A 174 8.00 -7.86 -6.07
C GLU A 174 8.20 -8.81 -4.86
N GLY A 175 7.69 -8.49 -3.67
CA GLY A 175 7.75 -9.40 -2.51
C GLY A 175 9.13 -9.50 -1.85
N ASP A 176 9.95 -8.45 -1.98
CA ASP A 176 11.34 -8.45 -1.50
C ASP A 176 11.49 -8.32 0.03
N TYR A 177 10.43 -7.94 0.74
CA TYR A 177 10.48 -7.64 2.17
C TYR A 177 9.70 -8.66 3.01
N ALA A 178 10.36 -9.21 4.02
CA ALA A 178 9.78 -10.24 4.90
C ALA A 178 8.83 -9.67 5.96
N ASN A 179 9.07 -8.43 6.43
CA ASN A 179 8.31 -7.83 7.51
C ASN A 179 8.21 -6.28 7.37
N PRO A 180 7.28 -5.63 8.10
CA PRO A 180 7.11 -4.16 8.07
C PRO A 180 8.37 -3.36 8.45
N ARG A 181 9.19 -3.88 9.38
CA ARG A 181 10.44 -3.23 9.81
C ARG A 181 11.47 -3.19 8.69
N ASN A 182 11.64 -4.29 7.95
CA ASN A 182 12.55 -4.34 6.80
C ASN A 182 12.07 -3.39 5.70
N LEU A 183 10.75 -3.31 5.47
CA LEU A 183 10.19 -2.33 4.54
C LEU A 183 10.50 -0.90 5.00
N ALA A 184 10.30 -0.57 6.28
CA ALA A 184 10.61 0.75 6.83
C ALA A 184 12.10 1.10 6.69
N SER A 185 13.00 0.19 7.10
CA SER A 185 14.45 0.37 6.99
C SER A 185 14.89 0.53 5.53
N GLY A 186 14.49 -0.40 4.66
CA GLY A 186 14.82 -0.38 3.23
C GLY A 186 14.31 0.88 2.54
N SER A 187 13.10 1.34 2.89
CA SER A 187 12.54 2.57 2.33
C SER A 187 13.38 3.81 2.68
N LEU A 188 13.99 3.87 3.86
CA LEU A 188 14.84 4.99 4.26
C LEU A 188 16.23 4.97 3.59
N THR A 189 16.59 3.91 2.86
CA THR A 189 17.80 3.86 2.02
C THR A 189 17.57 4.40 0.60
N LEU A 190 16.31 4.58 0.21
CA LEU A 190 15.94 5.04 -1.14
C LEU A 190 16.33 6.50 -1.35
N LYS A 191 16.72 6.83 -2.58
CA LYS A 191 17.07 8.20 -2.98
C LYS A 191 15.86 9.01 -3.42
N ASP A 192 14.83 8.35 -3.93
CA ASP A 192 13.64 9.01 -4.46
C ASP A 192 12.59 9.21 -3.35
N ILE A 193 12.35 10.48 -3.02
CA ILE A 193 11.39 10.90 -1.99
C ILE A 193 9.96 10.45 -2.34
N ASP A 194 9.59 10.45 -3.62
CA ASP A 194 8.23 10.10 -4.02
C ASP A 194 7.99 8.59 -3.91
N GLU A 195 9.03 7.77 -4.06
CA GLU A 195 8.96 6.35 -3.74
C GLU A 195 8.79 6.13 -2.24
N VAL A 196 9.53 6.84 -1.38
CA VAL A 196 9.40 6.74 0.08
C VAL A 196 8.00 7.16 0.55
N LYS A 197 7.42 8.22 -0.05
CA LYS A 197 6.05 8.67 0.27
C LYS A 197 5.00 7.59 0.05
N GLN A 198 5.15 6.78 -1.00
CA GLN A 198 4.21 5.69 -1.31
C GLN A 198 4.27 4.56 -0.28
N ARG A 199 5.32 4.48 0.54
CA ARG A 199 5.47 3.47 1.60
C ARG A 199 4.77 3.85 2.90
N HIS A 200 4.18 5.05 2.98
CA HIS A 200 3.39 5.54 4.11
C HIS A 200 4.10 5.44 5.49
N ILE A 201 5.41 5.75 5.53
CA ILE A 201 6.18 5.72 6.79
C ILE A 201 5.62 6.74 7.79
N GLN A 202 5.40 6.29 9.03
CA GLN A 202 4.95 7.10 10.14
C GLN A 202 5.98 7.11 11.26
N TRP A 203 6.35 8.29 11.74
CA TRP A 203 7.23 8.45 12.89
C TRP A 203 6.42 8.70 14.15
N ILE A 204 6.65 7.85 15.15
CA ILE A 204 5.94 7.91 16.43
C ILE A 204 6.96 8.25 17.54
N PRO A 205 6.90 9.44 18.14
CA PRO A 205 7.81 9.81 19.21
C PRO A 205 7.60 8.96 20.46
N PHE A 206 8.68 8.45 21.05
CA PHE A 206 8.63 7.68 22.29
C PHE A 206 9.44 8.32 23.43
N THR A 207 10.33 9.28 23.17
CA THR A 207 10.99 10.02 24.25
C THR A 207 11.43 11.41 23.84
N LEU A 208 11.21 12.39 24.72
CA LEU A 208 11.79 13.73 24.63
C LEU A 208 13.11 13.70 25.39
N VAL A 209 14.20 13.63 24.65
CA VAL A 209 15.54 13.47 25.19
C VAL A 209 16.01 14.75 25.85
N TYR A 210 15.82 15.87 25.16
CA TYR A 210 16.27 17.18 25.60
C TYR A 210 15.21 18.25 25.34
N THR A 211 15.08 19.14 26.31
CA THR A 211 14.34 20.40 26.25
C THR A 211 14.98 21.35 27.25
N GLU A 212 14.93 22.65 26.97
CA GLU A 212 15.41 23.70 27.90
C GLU A 212 14.51 23.83 29.14
N ARG A 213 13.29 23.28 29.10
CA ARG A 213 12.37 23.27 30.25
C ARG A 213 12.80 22.21 31.24
N GLU A 214 12.85 22.57 32.52
CA GLU A 214 13.05 21.59 33.59
C GLU A 214 11.79 20.72 33.75
N LEU A 215 11.79 19.56 33.09
CA LEU A 215 10.76 18.53 33.19
C LEU A 215 11.37 17.25 33.74
N THR A 216 11.02 16.92 34.99
CA THR A 216 11.50 15.73 35.69
C THR A 216 10.64 14.51 35.43
N SER A 217 9.35 14.67 35.11
CA SER A 217 8.46 13.55 34.75
C SER A 217 8.55 13.18 33.27
N TRP A 218 8.73 11.90 32.97
CA TRP A 218 8.65 11.36 31.61
C TRP A 218 7.23 11.51 31.04
N GLY A 219 6.20 11.36 31.87
CA GLY A 219 4.81 11.58 31.49
C GLY A 219 4.55 13.02 31.02
N GLU A 220 5.06 14.01 31.76
CA GLU A 220 4.98 15.43 31.39
C GLU A 220 5.72 15.74 30.09
N ARG A 221 6.91 15.14 29.91
CA ARG A 221 7.66 15.23 28.65
C ARG A 221 6.85 14.70 27.46
N MET A 222 6.16 13.57 27.62
CA MET A 222 5.28 13.06 26.57
C MET A 222 4.04 13.92 26.35
N GLN A 223 3.50 14.53 27.40
CA GLN A 223 2.40 15.48 27.26
C GLN A 223 2.85 16.73 26.48
N MET A 224 4.05 17.24 26.74
CA MET A 224 4.64 18.34 25.97
C MET A 224 4.72 18.01 24.48
N LEU A 225 5.17 16.81 24.10
CA LEU A 225 5.19 16.40 22.69
C LEU A 225 3.79 16.43 22.05
N LYS A 226 2.77 16.03 22.81
CA LYS A 226 1.37 16.08 22.35
C LYS A 226 0.89 17.52 22.15
N ASP A 227 1.23 18.41 23.08
CA ASP A 227 0.89 19.83 23.01
C ASP A 227 1.60 20.56 21.85
N LEU A 228 2.76 20.04 21.42
CA LEU A 228 3.49 20.49 20.23
C LEU A 228 2.93 19.96 18.91
N GLY A 229 1.82 19.20 18.94
CA GLY A 229 1.15 18.67 17.76
C GLY A 229 1.71 17.33 17.26
N MET A 230 2.49 16.62 18.09
CA MET A 230 2.95 15.26 17.78
C MET A 230 2.02 14.21 18.40
N ASN A 231 2.12 12.96 17.94
CA ASN A 231 1.36 11.83 18.48
C ASN A 231 2.30 10.85 19.19
N PRO A 232 2.68 11.10 20.45
CA PRO A 232 3.60 10.22 21.18
C PRO A 232 3.00 8.85 21.42
N VAL A 233 3.89 7.87 21.60
CA VAL A 233 3.56 6.47 21.83
C VAL A 233 2.50 6.30 22.94
N GLU A 234 1.57 5.38 22.70
CA GLU A 234 0.60 4.97 23.71
C GLU A 234 1.32 4.37 24.92
N ARG A 235 0.85 4.75 26.10
CA ARG A 235 1.52 4.52 27.37
C ARG A 235 0.55 4.50 28.53
N GLU A 236 0.88 3.75 29.57
CA GLU A 236 0.14 3.71 30.83
C GLU A 236 1.10 3.90 32.00
N ARG A 237 0.64 4.59 33.05
CA ARG A 237 1.42 4.84 34.26
C ARG A 237 1.12 3.77 35.30
N ILE A 238 2.17 3.24 35.92
CA ILE A 238 2.09 2.30 37.03
C ILE A 238 2.75 2.94 38.24
N ASP A 239 1.95 3.42 39.19
CA ASP A 239 2.46 4.06 40.40
C ASP A 239 3.12 3.07 41.37
N HIS A 240 2.61 1.84 41.40
CA HIS A 240 3.11 0.76 42.27
C HIS A 240 3.45 -0.46 41.42
N PRO A 241 4.73 -0.66 41.05
CA PRO A 241 5.17 -1.69 40.10
C PRO A 241 5.25 -3.09 40.73
N THR A 242 4.14 -3.57 41.30
CA THR A 242 4.01 -4.94 41.79
C THR A 242 3.84 -5.93 40.63
N THR A 243 4.12 -7.22 40.86
CA THR A 243 3.90 -8.27 39.86
C THR A 243 2.49 -8.23 39.29
N GLU A 244 1.48 -8.03 40.14
CA GLU A 244 0.07 -7.98 39.76
C GLU A 244 -0.24 -6.79 38.86
N ASN A 245 0.23 -5.58 39.22
CA ASN A 245 -0.05 -4.37 38.46
C ASN A 245 0.68 -4.37 37.11
N ILE A 246 1.94 -4.83 37.08
CA ILE A 246 2.69 -4.93 35.83
C ILE A 246 2.05 -5.99 34.91
N GLN A 247 1.70 -7.16 35.44
CA GLN A 247 1.04 -8.21 34.65
C GLN A 247 -0.31 -7.72 34.09
N LEU A 248 -1.11 -7.03 34.91
CA LEU A 248 -2.39 -6.46 34.47
C LEU A 248 -2.22 -5.51 33.27
N GLU A 249 -1.21 -4.63 33.29
CA GLU A 249 -0.95 -3.74 32.16
C GLU A 249 -0.41 -4.52 30.95
N ILE A 250 0.50 -5.48 31.15
CA ILE A 250 0.98 -6.36 30.07
C ILE A 250 -0.20 -7.08 29.39
N ASP A 251 -1.17 -7.57 30.16
CA ASP A 251 -2.34 -8.28 29.63
C ASP A 251 -3.22 -7.34 28.79
N LYS A 252 -3.45 -6.11 29.26
CA LYS A 252 -4.21 -5.07 28.51
C LYS A 252 -3.52 -4.72 27.19
N PHE A 253 -2.21 -4.52 27.20
CA PHE A 253 -1.45 -4.28 25.98
C PHE A 253 -1.48 -5.52 25.08
N THR A 254 -1.31 -6.72 25.62
CA THR A 254 -1.40 -7.97 24.86
C THR A 254 -2.76 -8.13 24.19
N GLU A 255 -3.87 -7.81 24.87
CA GLU A 255 -5.21 -7.79 24.28
C GLU A 255 -5.32 -6.79 23.13
N LYS A 256 -4.73 -5.60 23.24
CA LYS A 256 -4.72 -4.59 22.16
C LYS A 256 -3.96 -5.10 20.92
N VAL A 257 -2.91 -5.89 21.10
CA VAL A 257 -2.21 -6.55 19.98
C VAL A 257 -3.07 -7.66 19.40
N THR A 258 -3.49 -8.64 20.19
CA THR A 258 -4.22 -9.83 19.69
C THR A 258 -5.58 -9.49 19.09
N SER A 259 -6.24 -8.42 19.56
CA SER A 259 -7.47 -7.89 18.97
C SER A 259 -7.25 -6.97 17.75
N LYS A 260 -6.01 -6.85 17.26
CA LYS A 260 -5.62 -6.00 16.11
C LYS A 260 -6.03 -4.53 16.27
N LYS A 261 -6.11 -4.01 17.51
CA LYS A 261 -6.43 -2.60 17.79
C LYS A 261 -5.23 -1.68 17.56
N ASN A 262 -4.01 -2.17 17.82
CA ASN A 262 -2.79 -1.44 17.49
C ASN A 262 -2.45 -1.66 16.00
N PRO A 263 -2.43 -0.60 15.16
CA PRO A 263 -2.18 -0.74 13.73
C PRO A 263 -0.70 -0.94 13.36
N PHE A 264 0.21 -0.78 14.33
CA PHE A 264 1.66 -0.79 14.09
C PHE A 264 2.34 -2.08 14.54
N PRO A 265 3.46 -2.45 13.89
CA PRO A 265 4.30 -3.55 14.35
C PRO A 265 4.92 -3.22 15.71
N VAL A 266 4.80 -4.16 16.66
CA VAL A 266 5.34 -4.07 18.02
C VAL A 266 5.97 -5.40 18.39
N ASP A 267 7.19 -5.38 18.93
CA ASP A 267 7.92 -6.59 19.36
C ASP A 267 7.98 -6.74 20.88
N GLY A 268 7.24 -5.90 21.60
CA GLY A 268 7.12 -5.97 23.05
C GLY A 268 6.62 -4.67 23.67
N LEU A 269 6.99 -4.47 24.93
CA LEU A 269 6.73 -3.27 25.71
C LEU A 269 8.05 -2.70 26.23
N VAL A 270 8.07 -1.40 26.47
CA VAL A 270 9.18 -0.71 27.13
C VAL A 270 8.67 -0.11 28.42
N ILE A 271 9.38 -0.39 29.51
CA ILE A 271 9.20 0.33 30.77
C ILE A 271 10.30 1.38 30.96
N CYS A 272 9.92 2.53 31.51
CA CYS A 272 10.85 3.59 31.89
C CYS A 272 10.38 4.22 33.21
N TYR A 273 11.30 4.84 33.96
CA TYR A 273 10.91 5.57 35.17
C TYR A 273 10.17 6.85 34.81
N ASP A 274 9.19 7.22 35.65
CA ASP A 274 8.61 8.56 35.58
C ASP A 274 9.66 9.63 35.91
N ASP A 275 10.52 9.38 36.91
CA ASP A 275 11.60 10.30 37.28
C ASP A 275 12.78 10.20 36.30
N THR A 276 12.86 11.18 35.41
CA THR A 276 13.93 11.29 34.40
C THR A 276 15.28 11.67 34.99
N ALA A 277 15.32 12.36 36.13
CA ALA A 277 16.57 12.65 36.82
C ALA A 277 17.14 11.37 37.43
N TYR A 278 16.29 10.52 38.03
CA TYR A 278 16.68 9.20 38.48
C TYR A 278 17.16 8.32 37.33
N ALA A 279 16.41 8.28 36.22
CA ALA A 279 16.77 7.50 35.03
C ALA A 279 18.17 7.88 34.48
N ALA A 280 18.51 9.18 34.52
CA ALA A 280 19.81 9.69 34.07
C ALA A 280 21.00 9.27 34.96
N THR A 281 20.77 8.81 36.19
CA THR A 281 21.84 8.29 37.07
C THR A 281 22.34 6.90 36.69
N GLY A 282 21.68 6.22 35.74
CA GLY A 282 22.08 4.90 35.29
C GLY A 282 23.47 4.90 34.68
N SER A 283 24.29 3.93 35.06
CA SER A 283 25.56 3.67 34.38
C SER A 283 25.31 3.11 32.99
N VAL A 284 26.20 3.45 32.05
CA VAL A 284 26.26 2.84 30.72
C VAL A 284 27.16 1.60 30.80
N THR A 285 26.59 0.42 30.54
CA THR A 285 27.33 -0.84 30.46
C THR A 285 27.33 -1.32 29.01
N GLY A 286 28.47 -1.20 28.32
CA GLY A 286 28.57 -1.50 26.88
C GLY A 286 27.62 -0.61 26.07
N HIS A 287 26.54 -1.19 25.55
CA HIS A 287 25.52 -0.51 24.73
C HIS A 287 24.16 -0.32 25.40
N HIS A 288 24.06 -0.56 26.71
CA HIS A 288 22.84 -0.42 27.48
C HIS A 288 22.99 0.66 28.56
N ALA A 289 21.99 1.52 28.69
CA ALA A 289 21.86 2.41 29.83
C ALA A 289 20.97 1.73 30.87
N THR A 290 21.56 1.36 32.01
CA THR A 290 20.94 0.48 33.03
C THR A 290 19.59 0.98 33.57
N ARG A 291 19.38 2.30 33.59
CA ARG A 291 18.16 2.95 34.11
C ARG A 291 17.36 3.76 33.09
N ALA A 292 17.77 3.79 31.82
CA ALA A 292 17.07 4.59 30.79
C ALA A 292 15.77 3.91 30.30
N GLY A 293 15.68 2.59 30.43
CA GLY A 293 14.50 1.81 30.14
C GLY A 293 14.81 0.32 30.08
N PHE A 294 13.76 -0.50 30.10
CA PHE A 294 13.88 -1.95 30.06
C PHE A 294 12.81 -2.54 29.14
N ALA A 295 13.22 -3.39 28.20
CA ALA A 295 12.34 -3.96 27.19
C ALA A 295 11.78 -5.31 27.67
N PHE A 296 10.46 -5.41 27.74
CA PHE A 296 9.76 -6.68 27.89
C PHE A 296 9.43 -7.22 26.49
N LYS A 297 10.02 -8.35 26.12
CA LYS A 297 9.59 -9.11 24.95
C LYS A 297 8.60 -10.17 25.38
N TRP A 298 7.56 -10.39 24.59
CA TRP A 298 6.71 -11.55 24.82
C TRP A 298 7.49 -12.85 24.58
N GLN A 299 7.08 -13.90 25.26
CA GLN A 299 7.57 -15.24 24.97
C GLN A 299 6.81 -15.80 23.76
N ASP A 300 7.53 -16.20 22.73
CA ASP A 300 6.96 -16.88 21.57
C ASP A 300 6.65 -18.33 21.95
N GLU A 301 5.37 -18.70 21.86
CA GLU A 301 4.95 -20.09 21.92
C GLU A 301 4.97 -20.66 20.51
N HIS A 302 5.57 -21.83 20.35
CA HIS A 302 5.48 -22.57 19.09
C HIS A 302 4.45 -23.68 19.21
N ALA A 303 3.81 -23.99 18.11
CA ALA A 303 2.92 -25.13 17.97
C ALA A 303 3.42 -26.04 16.86
N ASP A 304 3.47 -27.35 17.13
CA ASP A 304 3.69 -28.36 16.10
C ASP A 304 2.39 -28.56 15.31
N THR A 305 2.50 -28.53 13.99
CA THR A 305 1.39 -28.80 13.08
C THR A 305 1.85 -29.61 11.87
N VAL A 306 0.91 -29.95 11.00
CA VAL A 306 1.12 -30.72 9.79
C VAL A 306 0.69 -29.91 8.59
N LEU A 307 1.57 -29.76 7.61
CA LEU A 307 1.31 -29.12 6.33
C LEU A 307 0.19 -29.86 5.61
N ASP A 308 -0.85 -29.13 5.21
CA ASP A 308 -1.89 -29.67 4.33
C ASP A 308 -1.53 -29.44 2.87
N HIS A 309 -1.16 -28.21 2.50
CA HIS A 309 -0.63 -27.87 1.18
C HIS A 309 0.05 -26.50 1.20
N ILE A 310 0.80 -26.18 0.13
CA ILE A 310 1.33 -24.84 -0.12
C ILE A 310 0.41 -24.16 -1.13
N GLU A 311 -0.23 -23.08 -0.70
CA GLU A 311 -0.99 -22.19 -1.57
C GLU A 311 -0.04 -21.20 -2.23
N TRP A 312 -0.22 -20.94 -3.52
CA TRP A 312 0.58 -19.99 -4.27
C TRP A 312 -0.25 -18.75 -4.57
N SER A 313 0.07 -17.66 -3.88
CA SER A 313 -0.69 -16.41 -3.95
C SER A 313 -0.09 -15.47 -4.97
N CYS A 314 -0.80 -15.19 -6.06
CA CYS A 314 -0.36 -14.34 -7.15
C CYS A 314 -0.65 -12.86 -6.85
N ALA A 315 0.40 -12.07 -6.75
CA ALA A 315 0.37 -10.60 -6.76
C ALA A 315 0.62 -10.07 -8.19
N ALA A 316 0.78 -8.75 -8.32
CA ALA A 316 0.97 -8.12 -9.64
C ALA A 316 2.32 -8.46 -10.29
N SER A 317 3.31 -8.72 -9.46
CA SER A 317 4.72 -8.95 -9.80
C SER A 317 5.10 -10.42 -9.56
N THR A 318 4.84 -10.93 -8.35
CA THR A 318 5.31 -12.23 -7.87
C THR A 318 4.20 -13.17 -7.43
N ILE A 319 4.54 -14.45 -7.30
CA ILE A 319 3.71 -15.51 -6.77
C ILE A 319 4.36 -16.00 -5.48
N THR A 320 3.71 -15.72 -4.36
CA THR A 320 4.23 -15.96 -3.01
C THR A 320 3.70 -17.26 -2.43
N PRO A 321 4.57 -18.15 -1.91
CA PRO A 321 4.14 -19.37 -1.25
C PRO A 321 3.57 -19.08 0.16
N VAL A 322 2.46 -19.73 0.49
CA VAL A 322 1.80 -19.66 1.80
C VAL A 322 1.56 -21.09 2.29
N ALA A 323 2.13 -21.42 3.45
CA ALA A 323 1.89 -22.71 4.09
C ALA A 323 0.46 -22.74 4.67
N VAL A 324 -0.36 -23.69 4.21
CA VAL A 324 -1.65 -24.01 4.80
C VAL A 324 -1.51 -25.31 5.58
N PHE A 325 -1.83 -25.29 6.86
CA PHE A 325 -1.60 -26.40 7.78
C PHE A 325 -2.81 -26.63 8.67
N LYS A 326 -2.79 -27.77 9.38
CA LYS A 326 -3.86 -28.10 10.33
C LYS A 326 -4.00 -26.98 11.37
N PRO A 327 -5.23 -26.51 11.66
CA PRO A 327 -5.45 -25.47 12.64
C PRO A 327 -4.80 -25.79 13.99
N VAL A 328 -4.03 -24.83 14.51
CA VAL A 328 -3.41 -24.91 15.84
C VAL A 328 -3.77 -23.68 16.66
N GLU A 329 -3.96 -23.87 17.95
CA GLU A 329 -4.15 -22.76 18.88
C GLU A 329 -2.77 -22.17 19.23
N LEU A 330 -2.59 -20.90 18.88
CA LEU A 330 -1.44 -20.10 19.28
C LEU A 330 -1.97 -18.82 19.91
N GLU A 331 -1.62 -18.62 21.19
CA GLU A 331 -1.88 -17.37 21.91
C GLU A 331 -3.38 -17.01 21.96
N GLY A 332 -4.22 -18.03 22.17
CA GLY A 332 -5.68 -17.88 22.27
C GLY A 332 -6.40 -17.67 20.94
N THR A 333 -5.73 -17.90 19.81
CA THR A 333 -6.34 -17.84 18.49
C THR A 333 -5.94 -19.03 17.62
N THR A 334 -6.87 -19.44 16.75
CA THR A 334 -6.62 -20.48 15.77
C THR A 334 -5.79 -19.96 14.61
N VAL A 335 -4.63 -20.55 14.36
CA VAL A 335 -3.74 -20.27 13.23
C VAL A 335 -3.72 -21.46 12.29
N GLN A 336 -3.87 -21.21 10.99
CA GLN A 336 -3.92 -22.25 9.95
C GLN A 336 -3.09 -21.91 8.70
N ARG A 337 -2.52 -20.71 8.65
CA ARG A 337 -1.80 -20.17 7.50
C ARG A 337 -0.58 -19.39 7.97
N ALA A 338 0.54 -19.55 7.28
CA ALA A 338 1.75 -18.74 7.49
C ALA A 338 2.41 -18.44 6.14
N SER A 339 2.87 -17.20 5.95
CA SER A 339 3.64 -16.84 4.76
C SER A 339 4.98 -17.56 4.77
N LEU A 340 5.38 -18.11 3.63
CA LEU A 340 6.73 -18.62 3.40
C LEU A 340 7.61 -17.58 2.69
N CYS A 341 7.13 -16.35 2.53
CA CYS A 341 7.82 -15.20 1.93
C CYS A 341 8.21 -15.35 0.45
N ASN A 342 9.07 -16.32 0.09
CA ASN A 342 9.57 -16.54 -1.26
C ASN A 342 10.12 -17.96 -1.43
N VAL A 343 10.61 -18.28 -2.64
CA VAL A 343 11.13 -19.62 -2.96
C VAL A 343 12.42 -19.92 -2.18
N SER A 344 13.30 -18.93 -2.02
CA SER A 344 14.54 -19.10 -1.24
C SER A 344 14.26 -19.50 0.21
N GLU A 345 13.23 -18.95 0.84
CA GLU A 345 12.86 -19.28 2.21
C GLU A 345 12.27 -20.70 2.32
N CYS A 346 11.47 -21.13 1.34
CA CYS A 346 11.04 -22.54 1.25
C CYS A 346 12.23 -23.50 1.15
N GLU A 347 13.23 -23.15 0.32
CA GLU A 347 14.46 -23.92 0.16
C GLU A 347 15.29 -23.91 1.47
N ARG A 348 15.41 -22.76 2.15
CA ARG A 348 16.15 -22.60 3.42
C ARG A 348 15.54 -23.44 4.54
N LEU A 349 14.21 -23.40 4.69
CA LEU A 349 13.48 -24.19 5.67
C LEU A 349 13.52 -25.69 5.36
N GLY A 350 13.81 -26.07 4.10
CA GLY A 350 13.77 -27.45 3.66
C GLY A 350 12.34 -28.01 3.69
N ILE A 351 11.36 -27.21 3.31
CA ILE A 351 9.95 -27.63 3.34
C ILE A 351 9.73 -28.83 2.41
N GLY A 352 8.85 -29.75 2.80
CA GLY A 352 8.43 -30.86 1.96
C GLY A 352 7.07 -30.60 1.31
N ASP A 353 6.38 -31.70 1.00
CA ASP A 353 5.00 -31.73 0.51
C ASP A 353 4.01 -31.95 1.68
N LYS A 354 2.73 -32.12 1.35
CA LYS A 354 1.64 -32.47 2.27
C LYS A 354 2.05 -33.58 3.24
N GLY A 355 1.80 -33.37 4.53
CA GLY A 355 2.18 -34.27 5.61
C GLY A 355 3.48 -33.89 6.32
N THR A 356 4.27 -32.97 5.76
CA THR A 356 5.44 -32.39 6.42
C THR A 356 5.06 -31.80 7.78
N ARG A 357 5.83 -32.12 8.82
CA ARG A 357 5.64 -31.54 10.17
C ARG A 357 6.44 -30.27 10.31
N LEU A 358 5.78 -29.25 10.83
CA LEU A 358 6.35 -27.91 10.95
C LEU A 358 5.98 -27.27 12.28
N GLN A 359 6.87 -26.40 12.73
CA GLN A 359 6.68 -25.56 13.91
C GLN A 359 6.35 -24.15 13.47
N VAL A 360 5.26 -23.63 14.02
CA VAL A 360 4.77 -22.29 13.75
C VAL A 360 4.74 -21.46 15.02
N ILE A 361 5.08 -20.19 14.89
CA ILE A 361 4.94 -19.17 15.92
C ILE A 361 4.07 -18.03 15.39
N LYS A 362 3.67 -17.12 16.28
CA LYS A 362 3.20 -15.79 15.92
C LYS A 362 4.27 -14.76 16.24
N ALA A 363 5.06 -14.39 15.24
CA ALA A 363 6.00 -13.28 15.38
C ALA A 363 5.22 -12.02 15.81
N ASN A 364 5.72 -11.36 16.85
CA ASN A 364 5.12 -10.13 17.39
C ASN A 364 3.63 -10.27 17.75
N LYS A 365 3.18 -11.48 18.15
CA LYS A 365 1.78 -11.84 18.48
C LYS A 365 0.76 -11.73 17.35
N ILE A 366 1.19 -11.38 16.13
CA ILE A 366 0.29 -11.14 14.99
C ILE A 366 0.60 -12.04 13.82
N ILE A 367 1.85 -12.09 13.36
CA ILE A 367 2.20 -12.65 12.05
C ILE A 367 2.61 -14.11 12.21
N PRO A 368 1.82 -15.08 11.70
CA PRO A 368 2.21 -16.48 11.74
C PRO A 368 3.43 -16.73 10.86
N LYS A 369 4.41 -17.45 11.40
CA LYS A 369 5.63 -17.80 10.71
C LYS A 369 6.02 -19.24 10.95
N VAL A 370 6.45 -19.93 9.90
CA VAL A 370 7.09 -21.24 10.03
C VAL A 370 8.53 -21.01 10.46
N ILE A 371 8.92 -21.58 11.60
CA ILE A 371 10.27 -21.42 12.15
C ILE A 371 11.16 -22.63 11.89
N ASN A 372 10.56 -23.81 11.75
CA ASN A 372 11.31 -25.05 11.63
C ASN A 372 10.49 -26.16 10.99
N ILE A 373 11.16 -27.07 10.28
CA ILE A 373 10.59 -28.28 9.73
C ILE A 373 11.18 -29.46 10.51
N THR A 374 10.32 -30.20 11.22
CA THR A 374 10.75 -31.30 12.10
C THR A 374 10.78 -32.64 11.39
N GLU A 375 9.90 -32.85 10.42
CA GLU A 375 9.84 -34.07 9.60
C GLU A 375 9.43 -33.70 8.18
N VAL A 376 10.30 -34.02 7.21
CA VAL A 376 10.05 -33.75 5.79
C VAL A 376 9.35 -34.94 5.16
N VAL A 377 8.24 -34.70 4.48
CA VAL A 377 7.52 -35.71 3.68
C VAL A 377 7.55 -35.28 2.22
N GLY A 378 7.96 -36.17 1.31
CA GLY A 378 8.02 -35.85 -0.12
C GLY A 378 9.07 -34.80 -0.47
N SER A 379 8.87 -34.09 -1.59
CA SER A 379 9.76 -33.04 -2.08
C SER A 379 8.98 -31.76 -2.34
N PHE A 380 9.55 -30.60 -1.99
CA PHE A 380 8.98 -29.31 -2.39
C PHE A 380 8.93 -29.17 -3.90
N VAL A 381 7.73 -28.87 -4.42
CA VAL A 381 7.50 -28.66 -5.85
C VAL A 381 7.04 -27.21 -6.08
N ILE A 382 7.80 -26.50 -6.91
CA ILE A 382 7.43 -25.16 -7.38
C ILE A 382 6.51 -25.34 -8.60
N PRO A 383 5.33 -24.69 -8.65
CA PRO A 383 4.42 -24.82 -9.76
C PRO A 383 5.01 -24.19 -11.02
N ASN A 384 4.83 -24.88 -12.15
CA ASN A 384 5.23 -24.43 -13.48
C ASN A 384 4.16 -23.55 -14.17
N GLU A 385 2.99 -23.41 -13.56
CA GLU A 385 1.85 -22.64 -14.06
C GLU A 385 1.36 -21.64 -13.01
N CYS A 386 0.86 -20.51 -13.46
CA CYS A 386 0.26 -19.49 -12.61
C CYS A 386 -1.07 -20.00 -12.05
N PRO A 387 -1.31 -19.91 -10.73
CA PRO A 387 -2.54 -20.42 -10.12
C PRO A 387 -3.80 -19.65 -10.54
N VAL A 388 -3.64 -18.41 -11.05
CA VAL A 388 -4.75 -17.55 -11.46
C VAL A 388 -5.10 -17.71 -12.93
N CYS A 389 -4.09 -17.65 -13.82
CA CYS A 389 -4.33 -17.63 -15.28
C CYS A 389 -3.82 -18.88 -16.01
N HIS A 390 -3.20 -19.83 -15.31
CA HIS A 390 -2.63 -21.07 -15.84
C HIS A 390 -1.53 -20.89 -16.91
N ALA A 391 -1.09 -19.66 -17.17
CA ALA A 391 0.06 -19.40 -18.02
C ALA A 391 1.37 -19.86 -17.33
N PRO A 392 2.46 -20.13 -18.09
CA PRO A 392 3.72 -20.55 -17.51
C PRO A 392 4.23 -19.62 -16.39
N ALA A 393 4.70 -20.20 -15.29
CA ALA A 393 5.35 -19.52 -14.18
C ALA A 393 6.86 -19.83 -14.18
N VAL A 394 7.68 -18.82 -13.90
CA VAL A 394 9.15 -18.92 -13.97
C VAL A 394 9.78 -18.39 -12.69
N VAL A 395 10.78 -19.10 -12.18
CA VAL A 395 11.59 -18.62 -11.04
C VAL A 395 12.60 -17.59 -11.57
N ARG A 396 12.72 -16.47 -10.88
CA ARG A 396 13.73 -15.43 -11.12
C ARG A 396 14.56 -15.24 -9.86
N GLU A 397 15.81 -14.88 -10.05
CA GLU A 397 16.75 -14.57 -8.98
C GLU A 397 17.07 -13.08 -9.03
N SER A 398 16.92 -12.40 -7.90
CA SER A 398 17.27 -10.98 -7.75
C SER A 398 18.79 -10.79 -7.64
N GLU A 399 19.26 -9.54 -7.70
CA GLU A 399 20.68 -9.22 -7.47
C GLU A 399 21.18 -9.64 -6.06
N SER A 400 20.27 -9.76 -5.09
CA SER A 400 20.57 -10.25 -3.74
C SER A 400 20.61 -11.78 -3.62
N GLY A 401 20.39 -12.52 -4.72
CA GLY A 401 20.31 -13.98 -4.73
C GLY A 401 18.97 -14.54 -4.25
N THR A 402 17.94 -13.70 -4.12
CA THR A 402 16.60 -14.11 -3.66
C THR A 402 15.81 -14.67 -4.83
N LYS A 403 15.32 -15.90 -4.71
CA LYS A 403 14.50 -16.57 -5.71
C LYS A 403 13.02 -16.29 -5.46
N THR A 404 12.34 -15.78 -6.48
CA THR A 404 10.89 -15.50 -6.48
C THR A 404 10.23 -16.12 -7.71
N LEU A 405 8.95 -16.49 -7.60
CA LEU A 405 8.19 -17.08 -8.71
C LEU A 405 7.36 -16.00 -9.43
N HIS A 406 7.32 -16.02 -10.76
CA HIS A 406 6.69 -14.98 -11.57
C HIS A 406 5.77 -15.56 -12.64
N CYS A 407 4.58 -14.98 -12.81
CA CYS A 407 3.71 -15.28 -13.95
C CYS A 407 4.25 -14.63 -15.23
N THR A 408 4.29 -15.35 -16.35
CA THR A 408 4.75 -14.81 -17.66
C THR A 408 3.68 -14.03 -18.41
N ASN A 409 2.39 -14.18 -18.07
CA ASN A 409 1.29 -13.53 -18.77
C ASN A 409 1.04 -12.10 -18.28
N ALA A 410 1.25 -11.11 -19.15
CA ALA A 410 0.99 -9.69 -18.86
C ALA A 410 -0.51 -9.37 -18.69
N ALA A 411 -1.39 -10.18 -19.31
CA ALA A 411 -2.85 -10.05 -19.20
C ALA A 411 -3.45 -10.84 -18.03
N CYS A 412 -2.61 -11.45 -17.17
CA CYS A 412 -3.10 -12.18 -16.00
C CYS A 412 -3.94 -11.24 -15.10
N PRO A 413 -5.12 -11.66 -14.63
CA PRO A 413 -5.95 -10.84 -13.76
C PRO A 413 -5.22 -10.31 -12.53
N ALA A 414 -4.33 -11.10 -11.91
CA ALA A 414 -3.53 -10.67 -10.76
C ALA A 414 -2.58 -9.51 -11.09
N LYS A 415 -2.03 -9.46 -12.30
CA LYS A 415 -1.22 -8.32 -12.79
C LYS A 415 -2.03 -7.08 -13.11
N GLN A 416 -3.33 -7.26 -13.30
CA GLN A 416 -4.28 -6.21 -13.65
C GLN A 416 -5.12 -5.79 -12.43
N LEU A 417 -4.65 -6.04 -11.20
CA LEU A 417 -5.40 -5.73 -9.98
C LEU A 417 -5.91 -4.29 -9.96
N LYS A 418 -5.06 -3.31 -10.29
CA LYS A 418 -5.42 -1.87 -10.34
C LYS A 418 -6.55 -1.58 -11.33
N LYS A 419 -6.65 -2.34 -12.43
CA LYS A 419 -7.75 -2.25 -13.41
C LYS A 419 -9.09 -2.65 -12.78
N PHE A 420 -9.10 -3.70 -11.97
CA PHE A 420 -10.30 -4.16 -11.26
C PHE A 420 -10.63 -3.30 -10.03
N ALA A 421 -9.61 -2.82 -9.30
CA ALA A 421 -9.79 -1.86 -8.22
C ALA A 421 -10.42 -0.54 -8.72
N ARG A 422 -9.96 -0.05 -9.88
CA ARG A 422 -10.58 1.10 -10.56
C ARG A 422 -12.03 0.82 -10.97
N PHE A 423 -12.34 -0.39 -11.40
CA PHE A 423 -13.71 -0.76 -11.79
C PHE A 423 -14.69 -0.67 -10.61
N VAL A 424 -14.32 -1.20 -9.45
CA VAL A 424 -15.19 -1.17 -8.24
C VAL A 424 -15.18 0.18 -7.51
N SER A 425 -14.21 1.05 -7.81
CA SER A 425 -14.08 2.35 -7.16
C SER A 425 -15.32 3.24 -7.30
N LYS A 426 -15.40 4.26 -6.44
CA LYS A 426 -16.51 5.21 -6.41
C LYS A 426 -16.72 5.94 -7.74
N GLU A 427 -15.65 6.33 -8.41
CA GLU A 427 -15.68 6.97 -9.72
C GLU A 427 -15.91 5.96 -10.87
N GLY A 428 -15.65 4.67 -10.60
CA GLY A 428 -16.00 3.54 -11.47
C GLY A 428 -17.47 3.17 -11.35
N ILE A 429 -17.78 1.89 -11.21
CA ILE A 429 -19.16 1.40 -11.10
C ILE A 429 -19.70 1.52 -9.65
N ASN A 430 -18.89 2.01 -8.70
CA ASN A 430 -19.28 2.30 -7.33
C ASN A 430 -19.83 1.07 -6.59
N ILE A 431 -19.00 0.04 -6.49
CA ILE A 431 -19.31 -1.16 -5.68
C ILE A 431 -18.73 -0.96 -4.28
N ASP A 432 -19.54 -0.39 -3.40
CA ASP A 432 -19.21 -0.20 -1.99
C ASP A 432 -18.89 -1.54 -1.30
N GLY A 433 -17.89 -1.55 -0.42
CA GLY A 433 -17.51 -2.72 0.37
C GLY A 433 -16.47 -3.65 -0.26
N ILE A 434 -15.98 -3.33 -1.47
CA ILE A 434 -14.89 -4.07 -2.11
C ILE A 434 -13.62 -3.23 -2.13
N SER A 435 -12.66 -3.55 -1.24
CA SER A 435 -11.31 -2.97 -1.26
C SER A 435 -10.42 -3.62 -2.32
N GLU A 436 -9.30 -3.00 -2.67
CA GLU A 436 -8.30 -3.61 -3.56
C GLU A 436 -7.80 -4.97 -3.02
N GLN A 437 -7.56 -5.08 -1.71
CA GLN A 437 -7.24 -6.36 -1.06
C GLN A 437 -8.35 -7.42 -1.26
N THR A 438 -9.62 -7.02 -1.24
CA THR A 438 -10.76 -7.92 -1.49
C THR A 438 -10.77 -8.40 -2.92
N VAL A 439 -10.55 -7.50 -3.89
CA VAL A 439 -10.41 -7.86 -5.31
C VAL A 439 -9.26 -8.85 -5.50
N TRP A 440 -8.10 -8.59 -4.88
CA TRP A 440 -6.94 -9.47 -4.95
C TRP A 440 -7.25 -10.87 -4.39
N LYS A 441 -7.97 -10.98 -3.26
CA LYS A 441 -8.43 -12.26 -2.71
C LYS A 441 -9.33 -12.99 -3.69
N PHE A 442 -10.31 -12.31 -4.29
CA PHE A 442 -11.25 -12.93 -5.23
C PHE A 442 -10.57 -13.39 -6.52
N ILE A 443 -9.59 -12.65 -7.03
CA ILE A 443 -8.78 -13.06 -8.18
C ILE A 443 -7.97 -14.32 -7.86
N ASN A 444 -7.35 -14.39 -6.67
CA ASN A 444 -6.55 -15.55 -6.25
C ASN A 444 -7.38 -16.83 -6.05
N HIS A 445 -8.64 -16.69 -5.63
CA HIS A 445 -9.58 -17.81 -5.58
C HIS A 445 -10.22 -18.14 -6.94
N GLY A 446 -9.88 -17.38 -7.99
CA GLY A 446 -10.40 -17.58 -9.34
C GLY A 446 -11.85 -17.11 -9.53
N PHE A 447 -12.42 -16.37 -8.57
CA PHE A 447 -13.78 -15.83 -8.64
C PHE A 447 -13.91 -14.69 -9.65
N ILE A 448 -12.81 -13.97 -9.92
CA ILE A 448 -12.79 -12.82 -10.83
C ILE A 448 -11.68 -13.00 -11.86
N ARG A 449 -12.07 -12.98 -13.13
CA ARG A 449 -11.17 -13.00 -14.29
C ARG A 449 -11.47 -11.84 -15.24
N GLU A 450 -12.74 -11.44 -15.34
CA GLU A 450 -13.22 -10.29 -16.12
C GLU A 450 -14.17 -9.41 -15.29
N TYR A 451 -14.54 -8.24 -15.82
CA TYR A 451 -15.43 -7.30 -15.12
C TYR A 451 -16.83 -7.87 -14.83
N ALA A 452 -17.36 -8.71 -15.72
CA ALA A 452 -18.69 -9.29 -15.54
C ALA A 452 -18.74 -10.27 -14.35
N ASP A 453 -17.61 -10.82 -13.92
CA ASP A 453 -17.57 -11.81 -12.84
C ASP A 453 -17.94 -11.23 -11.47
N PHE A 454 -17.79 -9.92 -11.27
CA PHE A 454 -18.28 -9.24 -10.06
C PHE A 454 -19.78 -9.52 -9.83
N TYR A 455 -20.58 -9.55 -10.90
CA TYR A 455 -22.02 -9.82 -10.87
C TYR A 455 -22.37 -11.32 -10.68
N LYS A 456 -21.36 -12.19 -10.74
CA LYS A 456 -21.48 -13.63 -10.52
C LYS A 456 -21.00 -14.05 -9.11
N LEU A 457 -20.50 -13.12 -8.30
CA LEU A 457 -20.01 -13.39 -6.93
C LEU A 457 -21.04 -14.06 -6.02
N LYS A 458 -22.34 -13.90 -6.30
CA LYS A 458 -23.42 -14.61 -5.60
C LYS A 458 -23.26 -16.14 -5.63
N ASN A 459 -22.62 -16.68 -6.67
CA ASN A 459 -22.37 -18.12 -6.81
C ASN A 459 -21.34 -18.61 -5.78
N TYR A 460 -20.47 -17.72 -5.30
CA TYR A 460 -19.41 -18.01 -4.32
C TYR A 460 -19.74 -17.49 -2.93
N ALA A 461 -21.00 -17.07 -2.67
CA ALA A 461 -21.37 -16.42 -1.41
C ALA A 461 -21.05 -17.27 -0.16
N PHE A 462 -21.19 -18.59 -0.25
CA PHE A 462 -20.83 -19.49 0.84
C PHE A 462 -19.31 -19.50 1.09
N GLU A 463 -18.50 -19.66 0.05
CA GLU A 463 -17.04 -19.66 0.13
C GLU A 463 -16.51 -18.34 0.66
N ILE A 464 -17.03 -17.22 0.14
CA ILE A 464 -16.69 -15.87 0.61
C ILE A 464 -17.05 -15.73 2.10
N SER A 465 -18.17 -16.29 2.56
CA SER A 465 -18.59 -16.19 3.97
C SER A 465 -17.69 -16.96 4.95
N CYS A 466 -16.84 -17.85 4.44
CA CYS A 466 -15.85 -18.57 5.23
C CYS A 466 -14.53 -17.81 5.38
N PHE A 467 -14.32 -16.71 4.64
CA PHE A 467 -13.12 -15.91 4.77
C PHE A 467 -13.11 -15.07 6.06
N GLU A 468 -11.93 -14.91 6.66
CA GLU A 468 -11.74 -14.02 7.81
C GLU A 468 -12.18 -12.59 7.44
N GLY A 469 -13.05 -12.01 8.26
CA GLY A 469 -13.64 -10.68 8.03
C GLY A 469 -14.92 -10.67 7.17
N PHE A 470 -15.30 -11.79 6.54
CA PHE A 470 -16.48 -11.89 5.68
C PHE A 470 -17.64 -12.63 6.38
N GLY A 471 -18.14 -12.06 7.48
CA GLY A 471 -19.35 -12.60 8.12
C GLY A 471 -20.58 -12.54 7.22
N LYS A 472 -21.63 -13.33 7.53
CA LYS A 472 -22.88 -13.39 6.74
C LYS A 472 -23.46 -12.02 6.37
N LYS A 473 -23.45 -11.06 7.31
CA LYS A 473 -23.94 -9.70 7.08
C LYS A 473 -23.03 -8.92 6.11
N SER A 474 -21.71 -9.08 6.23
CA SER A 474 -20.74 -8.45 5.33
C SER A 474 -20.94 -8.93 3.89
N VAL A 475 -21.08 -10.25 3.69
CA VAL A 475 -21.35 -10.84 2.37
C VAL A 475 -22.68 -10.37 1.81
N SER A 476 -23.74 -10.32 2.63
CA SER A 476 -25.04 -9.79 2.19
C SER A 476 -24.94 -8.35 1.70
N ASN A 477 -24.26 -7.47 2.46
CA ASN A 477 -24.07 -6.08 2.07
C ASN A 477 -23.24 -5.95 0.78
N LEU A 478 -22.20 -6.77 0.62
CA LEU A 478 -21.36 -6.81 -0.58
C LEU A 478 -22.19 -7.22 -1.81
N LEU A 479 -23.01 -8.26 -1.71
CA LEU A 479 -23.87 -8.69 -2.80
C LEU A 479 -24.96 -7.66 -3.14
N GLU A 480 -25.55 -7.00 -2.13
CA GLU A 480 -26.51 -5.93 -2.35
C GLU A 480 -25.86 -4.73 -3.06
N SER A 481 -24.62 -4.38 -2.70
CA SER A 481 -23.83 -3.34 -3.36
C SER A 481 -23.55 -3.68 -4.82
N VAL A 482 -23.15 -4.92 -5.11
CA VAL A 482 -22.96 -5.42 -6.48
C VAL A 482 -24.27 -5.31 -7.28
N GLU A 483 -25.39 -5.75 -6.73
CA GLU A 483 -26.68 -5.69 -7.43
C GLU A 483 -27.15 -4.23 -7.66
N LYS A 484 -26.94 -3.34 -6.68
CA LYS A 484 -27.22 -1.90 -6.84
C LYS A 484 -26.39 -1.29 -7.97
N SER A 485 -25.12 -1.68 -8.08
CA SER A 485 -24.19 -1.14 -9.08
C SER A 485 -24.52 -1.52 -10.53
N ARG A 486 -25.43 -2.48 -10.73
CA ARG A 486 -25.98 -2.80 -12.07
C ARG A 486 -26.61 -1.57 -12.73
N HIS A 487 -27.23 -0.72 -11.93
CA HIS A 487 -27.75 0.56 -12.38
C HIS A 487 -26.63 1.60 -12.34
N THR A 488 -26.16 2.00 -13.52
CA THR A 488 -25.04 2.93 -13.67
C THR A 488 -25.28 3.89 -14.82
N ASP A 489 -24.40 4.86 -15.02
CA ASP A 489 -24.43 5.75 -16.18
C ASP A 489 -23.20 5.54 -17.08
N GLY A 490 -23.24 6.12 -18.28
CA GLY A 490 -22.15 6.00 -19.23
C GLY A 490 -20.82 6.57 -18.73
N ARG A 491 -20.84 7.58 -17.85
CA ARG A 491 -19.62 8.24 -17.35
C ARG A 491 -18.87 7.30 -16.42
N HIS A 492 -19.58 6.70 -15.48
CA HIS A 492 -19.05 5.70 -14.54
C HIS A 492 -18.52 4.48 -15.29
N LEU A 493 -19.26 3.99 -16.28
CA LEU A 493 -18.82 2.87 -17.13
C LEU A 493 -17.51 3.19 -17.89
N LEU A 494 -17.45 4.29 -18.64
CA LEU A 494 -16.25 4.63 -19.43
C LEU A 494 -15.03 4.88 -18.53
N TYR A 495 -15.23 5.45 -17.34
CA TYR A 495 -14.15 5.58 -16.37
C TYR A 495 -13.67 4.21 -15.85
N ALA A 496 -14.59 3.29 -15.58
CA ALA A 496 -14.30 1.97 -15.04
C ALA A 496 -13.53 1.05 -16.01
N LEU A 497 -13.75 1.20 -17.34
CA LEU A 497 -13.08 0.41 -18.38
C LEU A 497 -11.56 0.70 -18.50
N ASN A 498 -11.05 1.75 -17.84
CA ASN A 498 -9.64 2.13 -17.84
C ASN A 498 -9.03 2.29 -19.26
N ILE A 499 -9.80 2.90 -20.17
CA ILE A 499 -9.36 3.11 -21.55
C ILE A 499 -8.22 4.14 -21.59
N PRO A 500 -7.10 3.88 -22.28
CA PRO A 500 -5.97 4.81 -22.35
C PRO A 500 -6.38 6.20 -22.82
N LEU A 501 -5.92 7.24 -22.11
CA LEU A 501 -6.23 8.66 -22.36
C LEU A 501 -7.72 9.04 -22.31
N CYS A 502 -8.60 8.16 -21.80
CA CYS A 502 -10.02 8.43 -21.60
C CYS A 502 -10.33 8.71 -20.12
N GLY A 503 -10.01 9.93 -19.67
CA GLY A 503 -10.41 10.42 -18.34
C GLY A 503 -11.87 10.86 -18.27
N GLY A 504 -12.31 11.30 -17.09
CA GLY A 504 -13.70 11.73 -16.87
C GLY A 504 -14.17 12.84 -17.82
N ASP A 505 -13.31 13.80 -18.14
CA ASP A 505 -13.64 14.88 -19.09
C ASP A 505 -13.83 14.38 -20.53
N VAL A 506 -13.01 13.41 -20.95
CA VAL A 506 -13.10 12.80 -22.28
C VAL A 506 -14.38 11.97 -22.36
N ALA A 507 -14.66 11.16 -21.34
CA ALA A 507 -15.90 10.39 -21.24
C ALA A 507 -17.13 11.31 -21.31
N LYS A 508 -17.16 12.40 -20.52
CA LYS A 508 -18.26 13.39 -20.54
C LYS A 508 -18.48 13.98 -21.94
N LYS A 509 -17.39 14.31 -22.64
CA LYS A 509 -17.44 14.89 -24.00
C LYS A 509 -17.92 13.89 -25.03
N LEU A 510 -17.51 12.62 -24.95
CA LEU A 510 -18.03 11.56 -25.82
C LEU A 510 -19.53 11.33 -25.58
N LEU A 511 -19.93 11.26 -24.32
CA LEU A 511 -21.33 11.01 -23.92
C LEU A 511 -22.26 12.19 -24.19
N SER A 512 -21.72 13.41 -24.34
CA SER A 512 -22.52 14.57 -24.77
C SER A 512 -23.00 14.47 -26.22
N ARG A 513 -22.38 13.60 -27.03
CA ARG A 513 -22.70 13.42 -28.46
C ARG A 513 -23.22 12.04 -28.81
N TYR A 514 -22.82 11.02 -28.06
CA TYR A 514 -23.15 9.64 -28.34
C TYR A 514 -23.76 8.95 -27.12
N LYS A 515 -24.80 8.17 -27.37
CA LYS A 515 -25.25 7.15 -26.42
C LYS A 515 -24.17 6.08 -26.26
N VAL A 516 -24.12 5.40 -25.12
CA VAL A 516 -23.05 4.42 -24.85
C VAL A 516 -22.97 3.33 -25.90
N LYS A 517 -24.11 2.73 -26.27
CA LYS A 517 -24.14 1.66 -27.29
C LYS A 517 -23.64 2.16 -28.65
N GLU A 518 -24.13 3.31 -29.08
CA GLU A 518 -23.73 3.95 -30.34
C GLU A 518 -22.24 4.32 -30.34
N LEU A 519 -21.73 4.84 -29.23
CA LEU A 519 -20.31 5.18 -29.06
C LEU A 519 -19.41 3.96 -29.25
N ILE A 520 -19.78 2.85 -28.61
CA ILE A 520 -19.03 1.59 -28.67
C ILE A 520 -19.08 1.00 -30.09
N GLU A 521 -20.25 0.97 -30.71
CA GLU A 521 -20.43 0.50 -32.09
C GLU A 521 -19.65 1.35 -33.08
N THR A 522 -19.72 2.68 -32.94
CA THR A 522 -18.97 3.63 -33.79
C THR A 522 -17.47 3.41 -33.66
N ALA A 523 -16.95 3.28 -32.43
CA ALA A 523 -15.53 3.02 -32.21
C ALA A 523 -15.08 1.68 -32.83
N ARG A 524 -15.91 0.63 -32.70
CA ARG A 524 -15.63 -0.71 -33.22
C ARG A 524 -15.60 -0.75 -34.74
N LEU A 525 -16.55 -0.08 -35.39
CA LEU A 525 -16.73 -0.11 -36.84
C LEU A 525 -15.94 0.98 -37.58
N SER A 526 -15.31 1.92 -36.84
CA SER A 526 -14.60 3.04 -37.45
C SER A 526 -13.46 2.60 -38.37
N MET A 527 -13.45 3.14 -39.58
CA MET A 527 -12.37 2.99 -40.56
C MET A 527 -11.19 3.92 -40.28
N PHE A 528 -11.41 5.03 -39.58
CA PHE A 528 -10.40 6.05 -39.30
C PHE A 528 -10.17 6.18 -37.79
N ASP A 529 -8.91 6.34 -37.38
CA ASP A 529 -8.56 6.41 -35.96
C ASP A 529 -8.81 7.80 -35.34
N ASP A 530 -9.24 8.78 -36.13
CA ASP A 530 -9.54 10.17 -35.71
C ASP A 530 -11.04 10.53 -35.73
N GLU A 531 -11.93 9.54 -35.81
CA GLU A 531 -13.41 9.74 -35.86
C GLU A 531 -13.92 10.68 -34.75
N PHE A 532 -13.36 10.58 -33.55
CA PHE A 532 -13.74 11.40 -32.39
C PHE A 532 -12.93 12.68 -32.24
N ALA A 533 -11.93 12.94 -33.09
CA ALA A 533 -11.05 14.11 -33.00
C ALA A 533 -11.73 15.45 -33.29
N SER A 534 -12.93 15.40 -33.89
CA SER A 534 -13.75 16.59 -34.13
C SER A 534 -14.44 17.11 -32.87
N ILE A 535 -14.42 16.34 -31.77
CA ILE A 535 -15.01 16.71 -30.48
C ILE A 535 -14.04 17.63 -29.74
N ASP A 536 -14.50 18.82 -29.37
CA ASP A 536 -13.68 19.81 -28.65
C ASP A 536 -12.96 19.21 -27.42
N GLY A 537 -11.63 19.29 -27.39
CA GLY A 537 -10.76 18.73 -26.35
C GLY A 537 -10.47 17.22 -26.43
N ILE A 538 -10.96 16.54 -27.47
CA ILE A 538 -10.53 15.21 -27.88
C ILE A 538 -9.66 15.38 -29.14
N GLY A 539 -8.35 15.25 -28.99
CA GLY A 539 -7.44 15.28 -30.13
C GLY A 539 -7.33 13.93 -30.85
N PRO A 540 -6.65 13.87 -32.01
CA PRO A 540 -6.45 12.63 -32.78
C PRO A 540 -5.85 11.49 -31.96
N GLU A 541 -4.92 11.78 -31.06
CA GLU A 541 -4.29 10.76 -30.20
C GLU A 541 -5.30 10.08 -29.27
N LYS A 542 -6.16 10.86 -28.60
CA LYS A 542 -7.18 10.34 -27.68
C LYS A 542 -8.22 9.52 -28.44
N SER A 543 -8.63 10.00 -29.61
CA SER A 543 -9.53 9.28 -30.53
C SER A 543 -8.93 7.93 -30.92
N ALA A 544 -7.67 7.92 -31.35
CA ALA A 544 -6.99 6.71 -31.81
C ALA A 544 -6.86 5.67 -30.70
N LYS A 545 -6.52 6.10 -29.47
CA LYS A 545 -6.45 5.19 -28.32
C LYS A 545 -7.80 4.60 -27.94
N PHE A 546 -8.86 5.40 -27.99
CA PHE A 546 -10.23 4.93 -27.71
C PHE A 546 -10.69 3.90 -28.75
N ILE A 547 -10.50 4.19 -30.04
CA ILE A 547 -10.87 3.30 -31.15
C ILE A 547 -10.05 2.00 -31.10
N ALA A 548 -8.73 2.10 -30.95
CA ALA A 548 -7.86 0.94 -30.88
C ALA A 548 -8.26 -0.01 -29.74
N TRP A 549 -8.71 0.54 -28.60
CA TRP A 549 -9.15 -0.25 -27.46
C TRP A 549 -10.41 -1.07 -27.76
N PHE A 550 -11.40 -0.50 -28.45
CA PHE A 550 -12.62 -1.23 -28.86
C PHE A 550 -12.42 -2.11 -30.11
N LYS A 551 -11.38 -1.86 -30.90
CA LYS A 551 -10.95 -2.76 -31.99
C LYS A 551 -10.26 -4.03 -31.49
N ASP A 552 -9.78 -4.04 -30.25
CA ASP A 552 -9.28 -5.27 -29.63
C ASP A 552 -10.44 -6.22 -29.29
N ASP A 553 -10.38 -7.45 -29.82
CA ASP A 553 -11.47 -8.43 -29.70
C ASP A 553 -11.68 -8.89 -28.25
N VAL A 554 -10.61 -8.98 -27.46
CA VAL A 554 -10.68 -9.42 -26.06
C VAL A 554 -11.35 -8.35 -25.20
N HIS A 555 -10.95 -7.08 -25.37
CA HIS A 555 -11.60 -5.97 -24.69
C HIS A 555 -13.07 -5.86 -25.07
N PHE A 556 -13.38 -5.95 -26.36
CA PHE A 556 -14.75 -5.88 -26.84
C PHE A 556 -15.61 -7.00 -26.27
N GLN A 557 -15.12 -8.23 -26.25
CA GLN A 557 -15.83 -9.37 -25.67
C GLN A 557 -16.13 -9.15 -24.17
N HIS A 558 -15.14 -8.74 -23.38
CA HIS A 558 -15.35 -8.46 -21.96
C HIS A 558 -16.38 -7.34 -21.73
N VAL A 559 -16.40 -6.31 -22.59
CA VAL A 559 -17.41 -5.25 -22.54
C VAL A 559 -18.79 -5.80 -22.87
N GLN A 560 -18.94 -6.68 -23.87
CA GLN A 560 -20.22 -7.29 -24.18
C GLN A 560 -20.78 -8.12 -23.01
N HIS A 561 -19.92 -8.93 -22.36
CA HIS A 561 -20.32 -9.66 -21.16
C HIS A 561 -20.76 -8.69 -20.06
N LEU A 562 -19.99 -7.63 -19.81
CA LEU A 562 -20.33 -6.62 -18.81
C LEU A 562 -21.64 -5.89 -19.12
N LEU A 563 -21.85 -5.46 -20.37
CA LEU A 563 -23.07 -4.77 -20.80
C LEU A 563 -24.33 -5.64 -20.65
N SER A 564 -24.19 -6.97 -20.66
CA SER A 564 -25.32 -7.88 -20.39
C SER A 564 -25.75 -7.90 -18.92
N GLU A 565 -24.88 -7.46 -18.01
CA GLU A 565 -25.13 -7.40 -16.57
C GLU A 565 -25.59 -6.00 -16.09
N LEU A 566 -25.42 -4.97 -16.94
CA LEU A 566 -25.63 -3.56 -16.60
C LEU A 566 -26.91 -2.97 -17.20
N ILE A 567 -27.51 -2.04 -16.46
CA ILE A 567 -28.59 -1.15 -16.89
C ILE A 567 -28.00 0.26 -16.91
N ILE A 568 -27.83 0.81 -18.11
CA ILE A 568 -27.20 2.12 -18.32
C ILE A 568 -28.27 3.19 -18.44
N GLU A 569 -28.25 4.14 -17.49
CA GLU A 569 -29.04 5.36 -17.55
C GLU A 569 -28.34 6.37 -18.46
N GLU A 570 -29.01 6.73 -19.56
CA GLU A 570 -28.53 7.73 -20.49
C GLU A 570 -28.91 9.13 -19.99
N GLN A 571 -27.96 10.06 -20.00
CA GLN A 571 -28.26 11.47 -19.73
C GLN A 571 -28.79 12.11 -21.02
N GLU A 572 -30.06 12.52 -21.04
CA GLU A 572 -30.58 13.29 -22.16
C GLU A 572 -29.94 14.69 -22.18
N PRO A 573 -29.52 15.19 -23.36
CA PRO A 573 -29.08 16.57 -23.47
C PRO A 573 -30.25 17.50 -23.14
N VAL A 574 -30.00 18.49 -22.28
CA VAL A 574 -30.99 19.50 -21.92
C VAL A 574 -31.21 20.42 -23.13
N GLU A 575 -32.22 20.13 -23.95
CA GLU A 575 -32.71 21.07 -24.96
C GLU A 575 -33.23 22.32 -24.24
N THR A 576 -32.70 23.49 -24.59
CA THR A 576 -33.11 24.78 -23.98
C THR A 576 -34.11 25.53 -24.85
N GLY A 577 -34.38 25.05 -26.07
CA GLY A 577 -35.40 25.59 -26.98
C GLY A 577 -35.60 24.72 -28.23
N ASN A 578 -36.48 25.16 -29.13
CA ASN A 578 -36.93 24.41 -30.32
C ASN A 578 -36.74 25.18 -31.65
N LYS A 579 -35.99 26.28 -31.66
CA LYS A 579 -35.90 27.18 -32.82
C LYS A 579 -35.23 26.53 -34.04
N CYS A 580 -34.35 25.55 -33.81
CA CYS A 580 -33.64 24.82 -34.86
C CYS A 580 -34.19 23.40 -35.07
N GLN A 581 -35.37 23.08 -34.52
CA GLN A 581 -35.89 21.72 -34.48
C GLN A 581 -36.06 21.10 -35.87
N GLY A 582 -35.47 19.91 -36.07
CA GLY A 582 -35.57 19.15 -37.33
C GLY A 582 -34.74 19.71 -38.48
N LEU A 583 -33.92 20.74 -38.24
CA LEU A 583 -33.04 21.34 -39.22
C LEU A 583 -31.61 20.81 -39.07
N THR A 584 -30.96 20.54 -40.20
CA THR A 584 -29.56 20.12 -40.27
C THR A 584 -28.69 21.26 -40.81
N PHE A 585 -27.67 21.64 -40.04
CA PHE A 585 -26.73 22.70 -40.36
C PHE A 585 -25.32 22.14 -40.64
N VAL A 586 -24.58 22.82 -41.51
CA VAL A 586 -23.14 22.63 -41.66
C VAL A 586 -22.49 24.00 -41.46
N VAL A 587 -21.41 24.07 -40.68
CA VAL A 587 -20.70 25.33 -40.42
C VAL A 587 -19.31 25.28 -41.05
N THR A 588 -18.96 26.28 -41.86
CA THR A 588 -17.65 26.41 -42.51
C THR A 588 -17.22 27.88 -42.61
N GLY A 589 -15.93 28.15 -42.74
CA GLY A 589 -15.39 29.52 -42.68
C GLY A 589 -15.21 30.05 -41.25
N ASP A 590 -14.87 31.34 -41.17
CA ASP A 590 -14.70 32.07 -39.90
C ASP A 590 -16.04 32.63 -39.40
N VAL A 591 -16.18 32.71 -38.07
CA VAL A 591 -17.36 33.28 -37.37
C VAL A 591 -16.94 34.57 -36.65
N HIS A 592 -17.84 35.55 -36.63
CA HIS A 592 -17.65 36.92 -36.16
C HIS A 592 -18.46 37.24 -34.89
N HIS A 593 -19.63 36.62 -34.69
CA HIS A 593 -20.51 36.86 -33.52
C HIS A 593 -20.29 35.84 -32.40
N TYR A 594 -20.00 34.59 -32.75
CA TYR A 594 -19.61 33.56 -31.80
C TYR A 594 -18.08 33.50 -31.67
N LYS A 595 -17.57 33.19 -30.46
CA LYS A 595 -16.13 33.10 -30.17
C LYS A 595 -15.43 32.09 -31.07
N ASN A 596 -16.14 31.04 -31.47
CA ASN A 596 -15.67 30.04 -32.43
C ASN A 596 -16.85 29.23 -32.99
N ARG A 597 -16.59 28.45 -34.04
CA ARG A 597 -17.59 27.58 -34.68
C ARG A 597 -18.27 26.61 -33.70
N ASN A 598 -17.59 26.18 -32.63
CA ASN A 598 -18.17 25.21 -31.69
C ASN A 598 -19.25 25.86 -30.81
N GLU A 599 -19.12 27.14 -30.47
CA GLU A 599 -20.16 27.88 -29.74
C GLU A 599 -21.43 28.03 -30.58
N LEU A 600 -21.30 28.35 -31.87
CA LEU A 600 -22.42 28.35 -32.82
C LEU A 600 -23.07 26.96 -32.94
N LYS A 601 -22.26 25.89 -33.05
CA LYS A 601 -22.79 24.53 -33.10
C LYS A 601 -23.54 24.13 -31.84
N ALA A 602 -23.00 24.48 -30.67
CA ALA A 602 -23.63 24.21 -29.39
C ALA A 602 -24.96 24.95 -29.26
N TYR A 603 -25.06 26.19 -29.77
CA TYR A 603 -26.32 26.92 -29.82
C TYR A 603 -27.36 26.23 -30.73
N ILE A 604 -26.95 25.80 -31.93
CA ILE A 604 -27.84 25.07 -32.86
C ILE A 604 -28.36 23.79 -32.19
N GLU A 605 -27.47 23.02 -31.56
CA GLU A 605 -27.81 21.79 -30.83
C GLU A 605 -28.72 22.07 -29.64
N SER A 606 -28.48 23.16 -28.88
CA SER A 606 -29.33 23.52 -27.74
C SER A 606 -30.74 23.97 -28.14
N GLN A 607 -30.95 24.34 -29.40
CA GLN A 607 -32.23 24.72 -30.00
C GLN A 607 -32.89 23.57 -30.79
N GLY A 608 -32.42 22.32 -30.63
CA GLY A 608 -32.99 21.12 -31.26
C GLY A 608 -32.53 20.87 -32.71
N GLY A 609 -31.51 21.59 -33.18
CA GLY A 609 -30.92 21.42 -34.51
C GLY A 609 -29.78 20.42 -34.56
N LYS A 610 -29.56 19.81 -35.73
CA LYS A 610 -28.46 18.85 -35.94
C LYS A 610 -27.32 19.54 -36.69
N VAL A 611 -26.09 19.44 -36.18
CA VAL A 611 -24.90 19.90 -36.92
C VAL A 611 -24.18 18.71 -37.53
N THR A 612 -23.81 18.80 -38.82
CA THR A 612 -23.04 17.77 -39.51
C THR A 612 -21.72 18.31 -40.08
N GLY A 613 -20.74 17.42 -40.27
CA GLY A 613 -19.41 17.77 -40.76
C GLY A 613 -19.31 17.98 -42.28
N SER A 614 -20.30 17.48 -43.04
CA SER A 614 -20.30 17.45 -44.51
C SER A 614 -21.67 17.86 -45.06
N VAL A 615 -21.66 18.51 -46.24
CA VAL A 615 -22.87 18.93 -46.94
C VAL A 615 -23.47 17.72 -47.68
N SER A 616 -24.73 17.41 -47.41
CA SER A 616 -25.50 16.32 -48.01
C SER A 616 -26.89 16.82 -48.46
N LYS A 617 -27.66 15.97 -49.16
CA LYS A 617 -29.05 16.30 -49.54
C LYS A 617 -29.98 16.56 -48.35
N SER A 618 -29.62 16.11 -47.15
CA SER A 618 -30.40 16.33 -45.93
C SER A 618 -29.98 17.59 -45.18
N THR A 619 -28.97 18.32 -45.65
CA THR A 619 -28.54 19.59 -45.05
C THR A 619 -29.52 20.70 -45.44
N ASN A 620 -30.06 21.41 -44.45
CA ASN A 620 -30.97 22.54 -44.66
C ASN A 620 -30.22 23.85 -44.92
N PHE A 621 -29.12 24.10 -44.19
CA PHE A 621 -28.35 25.35 -44.30
C PHE A 621 -26.85 25.11 -44.17
N LEU A 622 -26.07 25.80 -45.01
CA LEU A 622 -24.62 25.97 -44.82
C LEU A 622 -24.38 27.37 -44.24
N ILE A 623 -23.82 27.46 -43.04
CA ILE A 623 -23.42 28.75 -42.44
C ILE A 623 -21.98 29.05 -42.87
N ASN A 624 -21.79 30.16 -43.59
CA ASN A 624 -20.49 30.69 -43.98
C ASN A 624 -20.58 32.20 -44.26
N ASN A 625 -19.71 32.99 -43.63
CA ASN A 625 -19.63 34.44 -43.84
C ASN A 625 -18.96 34.84 -45.17
N ASP A 626 -18.31 33.90 -45.86
CA ASP A 626 -17.80 34.08 -47.23
C ASP A 626 -18.56 33.17 -48.21
N ALA A 627 -19.67 33.70 -48.76
CA ALA A 627 -20.48 33.00 -49.74
C ALA A 627 -19.71 32.72 -51.06
N ALA A 628 -18.72 33.54 -51.40
CA ALA A 628 -17.88 33.38 -52.60
C ALA A 628 -16.71 32.40 -52.41
N SER A 629 -16.56 31.83 -51.20
CA SER A 629 -15.48 30.90 -50.86
C SER A 629 -15.43 29.70 -51.81
N GLN A 630 -14.22 29.38 -52.28
CA GLN A 630 -13.95 28.21 -53.13
C GLN A 630 -13.86 26.89 -52.34
N SER A 631 -14.31 26.88 -51.08
CA SER A 631 -14.27 25.69 -50.23
C SER A 631 -15.06 24.53 -50.84
N SER A 632 -14.62 23.28 -50.58
CA SER A 632 -15.32 22.08 -51.05
C SER A 632 -16.76 22.00 -50.55
N LYS A 633 -17.06 22.62 -49.40
CA LYS A 633 -18.41 22.68 -48.81
C LYS A 633 -19.31 23.71 -49.51
N ASN A 634 -18.79 24.90 -49.86
CA ASN A 634 -19.56 25.89 -50.64
C ASN A 634 -19.87 25.38 -52.04
N LYS A 635 -18.90 24.77 -52.72
CA LYS A 635 -19.12 24.14 -54.05
C LYS A 635 -20.23 23.09 -53.99
N LYS A 636 -20.16 22.21 -53.00
CA LYS A 636 -21.15 21.14 -52.81
C LYS A 636 -22.53 21.67 -52.41
N ALA A 637 -22.60 22.78 -51.66
CA ALA A 637 -23.87 23.45 -51.36
C ALA A 637 -24.51 24.06 -52.60
N HIS A 638 -23.73 24.71 -53.47
CA HIS A 638 -24.22 25.21 -54.76
C HIS A 638 -24.67 24.08 -55.70
N GLU A 639 -23.92 22.98 -55.79
CA GLU A 639 -24.30 21.81 -56.59
C GLU A 639 -25.62 21.18 -56.15
N LEU A 640 -25.88 21.18 -54.84
CA LEU A 640 -27.07 20.57 -54.24
C LEU A 640 -28.21 21.57 -54.00
N ASN A 641 -28.08 22.82 -54.46
CA ASN A 641 -29.03 23.93 -54.23
C ASN A 641 -29.38 24.13 -52.73
N ILE A 642 -28.39 23.99 -51.86
CA ILE A 642 -28.54 24.21 -50.41
C ILE A 642 -28.25 25.68 -50.11
N PRO A 643 -29.14 26.40 -49.39
CA PRO A 643 -28.92 27.79 -49.02
C PRO A 643 -27.62 27.97 -48.20
N ILE A 644 -26.79 28.91 -48.65
CA ILE A 644 -25.63 29.41 -47.89
C ILE A 644 -26.09 30.68 -47.19
N ILE A 645 -26.05 30.67 -45.86
CA ILE A 645 -26.42 31.82 -45.02
C ILE A 645 -25.19 32.34 -44.28
N THR A 646 -25.14 33.65 -44.10
CA THR A 646 -24.18 34.30 -43.21
C THR A 646 -24.58 34.09 -41.75
N GLU A 647 -23.66 34.38 -40.84
CA GLU A 647 -23.92 34.33 -39.41
C GLU A 647 -24.94 35.39 -38.98
N ASP A 648 -24.94 36.58 -39.59
CA ASP A 648 -25.95 37.62 -39.39
C ASP A 648 -27.36 37.08 -39.72
N GLU A 649 -27.50 36.44 -40.89
CA GLU A 649 -28.77 35.84 -41.32
C GLU A 649 -29.19 34.64 -40.44
N PHE A 650 -28.23 33.90 -39.89
CA PHE A 650 -28.52 32.84 -38.93
C PHE A 650 -29.09 33.41 -37.63
N ILE A 651 -28.48 34.47 -37.09
CA ILE A 651 -28.94 35.13 -35.86
C ILE A 651 -30.34 35.73 -36.06
N GLU A 652 -30.57 36.42 -37.18
CA GLU A 652 -31.89 37.00 -37.50
C GLU A 652 -32.99 35.93 -37.61
N LYS A 653 -32.67 34.76 -38.17
CA LYS A 653 -33.65 33.68 -38.37
C LYS A 653 -33.90 32.81 -37.14
N PHE A 654 -32.89 32.63 -36.29
CA PHE A 654 -32.90 31.57 -35.26
C PHE A 654 -32.63 32.06 -33.84
N GLN A 655 -32.32 33.35 -33.61
CA GLN A 655 -31.98 33.88 -32.29
C GLN A 655 -33.00 34.84 -31.67
N GLU A 656 -33.81 35.59 -32.44
CA GLU A 656 -34.92 36.42 -31.89
C GLU A 656 -36.05 35.59 -31.30
#